data_AF-A0A5J9TFD2-F1
#
_entry.id   AF-A0A5J9TFD2-F1
#
_cell.length_a   1.000
_cell.length_b   1.000
_cell.length_c   1.000
_cell.angle_alpha   90.00
_cell.angle_beta   90.00
_cell.angle_gamma   90.00
#
_symmetry.space_group_name_H-M   'P 1'
#
loop_
_entity.id
_entity.type
_entity.pdbx_description
1 polymer ?
#
loop_
_entity_poly.entity_id
_entity_poly.type
_entity_poly.pdbx_seq_one_letter_code
_entity_poly.pdbx_strand_id
1 'polypeptide(L)'
;MGELPHRSIHALSKRYGPLVQLRFGSVPVVVGASAEMAKFFLKTHDAVFCDRPKFTAGKYTAYDHSDILLAPYGSYWRQARRICVTELFSAKRLESLQYIRNEEVRGMLQNLRGVSGRAVRIRDYLRRMTVGVITRMVLGKKYVEEEAPAEGFSPSVTPPAKIEEMVDEFLMLNGVLNIGDFVPWLDWLDLQGYVRRMKRMAKMFDRFLEHVLEEHNERRRREGERFVARDMLDVLLQLADDPSLEVQLSRDNVKALTLDDGRRDHPHVTPPAKIEEMVDEFLMLNGVLNIGDFVPWLDWLDLQGYVRRMKRMAKMFDRFLEHVLEEHNERRRREGERFVARDMLDVLLQLADDPSLEVQLSRDNVKALTLLPTWAAYLAIVLATVLFLKTILSRGSQTYKLPPGPKPWPIIGNLNLMGELPHRSIHALSKRYGPLVQLRFGSVPVVVGASTEMAKFFLKTHDAVFCDRPKFTAGKYTAYDHSDILWSSYGSYWRQARRICVTKLFSAKRLESLQYIRDEEVREMLRNLRGVSERAVRVRDYLRRMTFGVISRMVLGKKYVEEEALAEVFPPSVTTPTEIEEMVDEFLMLNGVFNIGDFVPWLDWLDLQGYVRRMKRMAKMFDRFLEHVLEEHNERRRREGERFVARDMLDVLLQLADDPSLEVQLSRDNEELNMEETFLLAMPRKVPLEAVVEPRLPARLYTGPSLMSV
;
A
#
# COMPACT_ATOMS: atom_id res chain seq x y z
N MET A 1 10.75 -4.33 -5.08
CA MET A 1 10.01 -5.19 -6.03
C MET A 1 8.66 -4.54 -6.32
N GLY A 2 8.02 -4.75 -7.48
CA GLY A 2 6.69 -4.20 -7.78
C GLY A 2 5.55 -4.89 -7.01
N GLU A 3 4.29 -4.54 -7.31
CA GLU A 3 3.08 -5.11 -6.69
C GLU A 3 2.95 -6.63 -6.80
N LEU A 4 3.58 -7.22 -7.83
CA LEU A 4 3.65 -8.67 -8.05
C LEU A 4 5.12 -9.12 -7.99
N PRO A 5 5.63 -9.50 -6.80
CA PRO A 5 7.03 -9.89 -6.61
C PRO A 5 7.47 -11.01 -7.55
N HIS A 6 6.63 -12.01 -7.78
CA HIS A 6 6.93 -13.15 -8.67
C HIS A 6 7.23 -12.72 -10.12
N ARG A 7 6.53 -11.70 -10.67
CA ARG A 7 6.82 -11.18 -12.02
C ARG A 7 8.16 -10.44 -12.08
N SER A 8 8.46 -9.69 -11.02
CA SER A 8 9.75 -8.99 -10.90
C SER A 8 10.90 -9.99 -10.80
N ILE A 9 10.71 -11.05 -10.01
CA ILE A 9 11.67 -12.14 -9.85
C ILE A 9 11.87 -12.91 -11.17
N HIS A 10 10.79 -13.18 -11.92
CA HIS A 10 10.90 -13.80 -13.23
C HIS A 10 11.68 -12.93 -14.24
N ALA A 11 11.46 -11.62 -14.24
CA ALA A 11 12.24 -10.71 -15.08
C ALA A 11 13.73 -10.70 -14.68
N LEU A 12 14.02 -10.77 -13.38
CA LEU A 12 15.41 -10.90 -12.90
C LEU A 12 16.05 -12.22 -13.32
N SER A 13 15.32 -13.34 -13.28
CA SER A 13 15.88 -14.63 -13.72
C SER A 13 16.17 -14.66 -15.21
N LYS A 14 15.41 -13.92 -16.03
CA LYS A 14 15.74 -13.76 -17.46
C LYS A 14 17.04 -13.00 -17.68
N ARG A 15 17.42 -12.11 -16.76
CA ARG A 15 18.62 -11.26 -16.87
C ARG A 15 19.86 -11.87 -16.21
N TYR A 16 19.71 -12.50 -15.05
CA TYR A 16 20.82 -12.96 -14.22
C TYR A 16 20.99 -14.49 -14.21
N GLY A 17 20.10 -15.22 -14.89
CA GLY A 17 20.14 -16.67 -14.99
C GLY A 17 19.12 -17.38 -14.10
N PRO A 18 19.07 -18.72 -14.16
CA PRO A 18 18.04 -19.53 -13.52
C PRO A 18 18.18 -19.59 -11.99
N LEU A 19 19.31 -19.18 -11.43
CA LEU A 19 19.56 -19.08 -10.01
C LEU A 19 19.92 -17.64 -9.65
N VAL A 20 19.11 -16.99 -8.81
CA VAL A 20 19.30 -15.59 -8.46
C VAL A 20 19.38 -15.46 -6.94
N GLN A 21 20.47 -14.86 -6.46
CA GLN A 21 20.59 -14.47 -5.06
C GLN A 21 19.98 -13.07 -4.87
N LEU A 22 19.12 -12.96 -3.87
CA LEU A 22 18.43 -11.74 -3.47
C LEU A 22 18.64 -11.52 -1.97
N ARG A 23 18.38 -10.30 -1.51
CA ARG A 23 18.40 -9.96 -0.08
C ARG A 23 17.10 -9.25 0.29
N PHE A 24 16.31 -9.85 1.16
CA PHE A 24 15.08 -9.26 1.69
C PHE A 24 15.38 -8.73 3.09
N GLY A 25 15.62 -7.43 3.20
CA GLY A 25 16.12 -6.84 4.44
C GLY A 25 17.49 -7.43 4.82
N SER A 26 17.58 -8.03 6.00
CA SER A 26 18.76 -8.77 6.46
C SER A 26 18.77 -10.25 6.06
N VAL A 27 17.68 -10.77 5.48
CA VAL A 27 17.54 -12.19 5.15
C VAL A 27 18.06 -12.47 3.72
N PRO A 28 19.06 -13.36 3.56
CA PRO A 28 19.47 -13.82 2.23
C PRO A 28 18.44 -14.78 1.65
N VAL A 29 18.08 -14.58 0.38
CA VAL A 29 17.08 -15.39 -0.33
C VAL A 29 17.69 -15.88 -1.64
N VAL A 30 17.48 -17.15 -1.97
CA VAL A 30 17.90 -17.73 -3.25
C VAL A 30 16.65 -18.14 -4.02
N VAL A 31 16.58 -17.75 -5.29
CA VAL A 31 15.46 -18.06 -6.18
C VAL A 31 15.93 -18.99 -7.28
N GLY A 32 15.31 -20.17 -7.37
CA GLY A 32 15.38 -21.05 -8.54
C GLY A 32 14.21 -20.77 -9.50
N ALA A 33 14.52 -20.35 -10.72
CA ALA A 33 13.53 -19.92 -11.71
C ALA A 33 13.51 -20.77 -12.99
N SER A 34 14.07 -21.99 -12.92
CA SER A 34 13.99 -23.00 -13.99
C SER A 34 13.55 -24.36 -13.43
N ALA A 35 13.06 -25.23 -14.32
CA ALA A 35 12.70 -26.60 -13.94
C ALA A 35 13.91 -27.40 -13.42
N GLU A 36 15.11 -27.12 -13.94
CA GLU A 36 16.36 -27.72 -13.47
C GLU A 36 16.70 -27.29 -12.05
N MET A 37 16.56 -26.00 -11.73
CA MET A 37 16.76 -25.50 -10.37
C MET A 37 15.67 -26.01 -9.42
N ALA A 38 14.42 -26.12 -9.87
CA ALA A 38 13.36 -26.76 -9.10
C ALA A 38 13.70 -28.22 -8.79
N LYS A 39 14.19 -29.00 -9.77
CA LYS A 39 14.66 -30.38 -9.55
C LYS A 39 15.85 -30.41 -8.59
N PHE A 40 16.80 -29.48 -8.72
CA PHE A 40 17.95 -29.38 -7.84
C PHE A 40 17.53 -29.19 -6.37
N PHE A 41 16.64 -28.23 -6.10
CA PHE A 41 16.19 -27.92 -4.74
C PHE A 41 15.19 -28.94 -4.18
N LEU A 42 14.21 -29.36 -4.97
CA LEU A 42 13.05 -30.13 -4.49
C LEU A 42 13.19 -31.64 -4.69
N LYS A 43 14.26 -32.11 -5.34
CA LYS A 43 14.48 -33.55 -5.58
C LYS A 43 15.92 -34.01 -5.30
N THR A 44 16.92 -33.28 -5.79
CA THR A 44 18.33 -33.70 -5.64
C THR A 44 18.87 -33.39 -4.24
N HIS A 45 18.49 -32.23 -3.68
CA HIS A 45 18.89 -31.79 -2.35
C HIS A 45 17.67 -31.54 -1.45
N ASP A 46 16.58 -32.28 -1.68
CA ASP A 46 15.32 -32.08 -0.98
C ASP A 46 15.46 -32.14 0.54
N ALA A 47 16.29 -33.04 1.08
CA ALA A 47 16.60 -33.13 2.51
C ALA A 47 17.25 -31.85 3.08
N VAL A 48 18.01 -31.09 2.28
CA VAL A 48 18.65 -29.83 2.71
C VAL A 48 17.66 -28.66 2.67
N PHE A 49 16.70 -28.69 1.75
CA PHE A 49 15.72 -27.62 1.54
C PHE A 49 14.32 -27.99 2.03
N CYS A 50 14.20 -29.03 2.86
CA CYS A 50 12.91 -29.52 3.34
C CYS A 50 12.30 -28.62 4.42
N ASP A 51 13.12 -27.84 5.13
CA ASP A 51 12.68 -26.93 6.18
C ASP A 51 11.99 -25.66 5.64
N ARG A 52 11.26 -24.99 6.53
CA ARG A 52 10.53 -23.76 6.23
C ARG A 52 11.10 -22.59 7.05
N PRO A 53 11.20 -21.39 6.48
CA PRO A 53 11.54 -20.21 7.26
C PRO A 53 10.51 -19.98 8.36
N LYS A 54 10.96 -19.68 9.57
CA LYS A 54 10.09 -19.37 10.70
C LYS A 54 9.57 -17.94 10.57
N PHE A 55 8.43 -17.81 9.90
CA PHE A 55 7.71 -16.54 9.80
C PHE A 55 6.79 -16.31 11.00
N THR A 56 6.59 -15.05 11.34
CA THR A 56 5.71 -14.63 12.44
C THR A 56 4.26 -15.10 12.26
N ALA A 57 3.81 -15.25 11.00
CA ALA A 57 2.53 -15.85 10.68
C ALA A 57 2.41 -17.28 11.22
N GLY A 58 3.42 -18.14 11.01
CA GLY A 58 3.40 -19.51 11.52
C GLY A 58 3.36 -19.61 13.04
N LYS A 59 4.00 -18.66 13.73
CA LYS A 59 3.95 -18.59 15.20
C LYS A 59 2.54 -18.35 15.72
N TYR A 60 1.81 -17.41 15.13
CA TYR A 60 0.54 -16.94 15.67
C TYR A 60 -0.69 -17.54 15.00
N THR A 61 -0.67 -17.79 13.68
CA THR A 61 -1.84 -18.29 12.94
C THR A 61 -1.82 -19.80 12.72
N ALA A 62 -0.69 -20.46 12.97
CA ALA A 62 -0.52 -21.91 12.80
C ALA A 62 -0.13 -22.64 14.11
N TYR A 63 -0.57 -22.12 15.25
CA TYR A 63 -0.32 -22.71 16.58
C TYR A 63 1.15 -23.08 16.81
N ASP A 64 2.02 -22.08 16.75
CA ASP A 64 3.48 -22.24 16.89
C ASP A 64 4.09 -23.23 15.88
N HIS A 65 3.75 -23.05 14.59
CA HIS A 65 4.25 -23.89 13.50
C HIS A 65 3.86 -25.37 13.63
N SER A 66 2.63 -25.62 14.07
CA SER A 66 2.08 -26.98 14.20
C SER A 66 1.27 -27.42 12.97
N ASP A 67 1.09 -26.57 11.96
CA ASP A 67 0.41 -26.93 10.71
C ASP A 67 1.33 -27.74 9.76
N ILE A 68 0.79 -28.29 8.67
CA ILE A 68 1.60 -29.07 7.72
C ILE A 68 2.46 -28.17 6.82
N LEU A 69 2.05 -26.91 6.62
CA LEU A 69 2.72 -25.96 5.73
C LEU A 69 3.99 -25.34 6.32
N LEU A 70 4.01 -25.07 7.63
CA LEU A 70 5.05 -24.29 8.32
C LEU A 70 5.77 -25.09 9.41
N ALA A 71 5.30 -26.29 9.78
CA ALA A 71 6.04 -27.15 10.70
C ALA A 71 7.43 -27.52 10.15
N PRO A 72 8.47 -27.55 11.02
CA PRO A 72 9.81 -28.00 10.63
C PRO A 72 9.78 -29.49 10.26
N TYR A 73 10.69 -29.91 9.39
CA TYR A 73 10.77 -31.30 8.98
C TYR A 73 11.18 -32.19 10.17
N GLY A 74 10.43 -33.26 10.43
CA GLY A 74 10.65 -34.12 11.59
C GLY A 74 9.69 -35.31 11.65
N SER A 75 9.69 -36.03 12.78
CA SER A 75 8.74 -37.13 13.05
C SER A 75 7.29 -36.65 13.00
N TYR A 76 6.99 -35.52 13.66
CA TYR A 76 5.67 -34.89 13.64
C TYR A 76 5.19 -34.58 12.22
N TRP A 77 5.99 -33.83 11.44
CA TRP A 77 5.61 -33.46 10.07
C TRP A 77 5.39 -34.67 9.15
N ARG A 78 6.26 -35.70 9.24
CA ARG A 78 6.09 -36.94 8.46
C ARG A 78 4.79 -37.66 8.84
N GLN A 79 4.47 -37.73 10.13
CA GLN A 79 3.23 -38.31 10.61
C GLN A 79 2.00 -37.50 10.16
N ALA A 80 2.01 -36.18 10.36
CA ALA A 80 0.95 -35.28 9.94
C ALA A 80 0.70 -35.38 8.42
N ARG A 81 1.76 -35.42 7.61
CA ARG A 81 1.67 -35.65 6.16
C ARG A 81 1.06 -37.00 5.82
N ARG A 82 1.44 -38.06 6.53
CA ARG A 82 0.83 -39.38 6.36
C ARG A 82 -0.66 -39.32 6.65
N ILE A 83 -1.06 -38.75 7.79
CA ILE A 83 -2.47 -38.57 8.20
C ILE A 83 -3.26 -37.80 7.13
N CYS A 84 -2.74 -36.68 6.63
CA CYS A 84 -3.39 -35.92 5.57
C CYS A 84 -3.60 -36.78 4.30
N VAL A 85 -2.59 -37.53 3.85
CA VAL A 85 -2.67 -38.30 2.61
C VAL A 85 -3.49 -39.59 2.74
N THR A 86 -3.37 -40.30 3.87
CA THR A 86 -4.00 -41.62 4.06
C THR A 86 -5.38 -41.56 4.68
N GLU A 87 -5.66 -40.56 5.52
CA GLU A 87 -6.92 -40.48 6.29
C GLU A 87 -7.84 -39.35 5.80
N LEU A 88 -7.31 -38.13 5.70
CA LEU A 88 -8.11 -36.93 5.41
C LEU A 88 -8.42 -36.79 3.92
N PHE A 89 -7.41 -36.93 3.06
CA PHE A 89 -7.50 -36.75 1.61
C PHE A 89 -7.40 -38.05 0.82
N SER A 90 -7.69 -39.19 1.45
CA SER A 90 -7.77 -40.47 0.73
C SER A 90 -8.90 -40.49 -0.29
N ALA A 91 -8.72 -41.25 -1.37
CA ALA A 91 -9.74 -41.39 -2.42
C ALA A 91 -11.11 -41.79 -1.84
N LYS A 92 -11.11 -42.80 -0.95
CA LYS A 92 -12.32 -43.27 -0.25
C LYS A 92 -13.00 -42.15 0.54
N ARG A 93 -12.24 -41.32 1.26
CA ARG A 93 -12.80 -40.19 2.03
C ARG A 93 -13.34 -39.10 1.11
N LEU A 94 -12.59 -38.72 0.07
CA LEU A 94 -13.01 -37.69 -0.90
C LEU A 94 -14.24 -38.09 -1.70
N GLU A 95 -14.43 -39.38 -1.98
CA GLU A 95 -15.64 -39.97 -2.57
C GLU A 95 -16.81 -39.91 -1.58
N SER A 96 -16.61 -40.31 -0.32
CA SER A 96 -17.66 -40.25 0.71
C SER A 96 -18.19 -38.83 0.95
N LEU A 97 -17.36 -37.80 0.74
CA LEU A 97 -17.71 -36.38 0.86
C LEU A 97 -18.10 -35.73 -0.48
N GLN A 98 -18.20 -36.49 -1.57
CA GLN A 98 -18.51 -35.95 -2.90
C GLN A 98 -19.89 -35.26 -2.95
N TYR A 99 -20.86 -35.75 -2.17
CA TYR A 99 -22.19 -35.16 -2.11
C TYR A 99 -22.15 -33.69 -1.66
N ILE A 100 -21.23 -33.31 -0.77
CA ILE A 100 -21.06 -31.93 -0.28
C ILE A 100 -20.71 -31.00 -1.46
N ARG A 101 -19.74 -31.39 -2.29
CA ARG A 101 -19.37 -30.60 -3.48
C ARG A 101 -20.53 -30.47 -4.45
N ASN A 102 -21.28 -31.56 -4.67
CA ASN A 102 -22.43 -31.55 -5.57
C ASN A 102 -23.56 -30.64 -5.04
N GLU A 103 -23.80 -30.63 -3.74
CA GLU A 103 -24.79 -29.77 -3.09
C GLU A 103 -24.39 -28.29 -3.14
N GLU A 104 -23.15 -27.94 -2.81
CA GLU A 104 -22.68 -26.55 -2.84
C GLU A 104 -22.65 -25.98 -4.27
N VAL A 105 -22.24 -26.79 -5.26
CA VAL A 105 -22.31 -26.39 -6.69
C VAL A 105 -23.76 -26.17 -7.12
N ARG A 106 -24.68 -27.05 -6.71
CA ARG A 106 -26.11 -26.91 -7.02
C ARG A 106 -26.70 -25.65 -6.39
N GLY A 107 -26.38 -25.38 -5.12
CA GLY A 107 -26.82 -24.17 -4.43
C GLY A 107 -26.28 -22.89 -5.08
N MET A 108 -25.01 -22.88 -5.50
CA MET A 108 -24.43 -21.78 -6.27
C MET A 108 -25.19 -21.54 -7.58
N LEU A 109 -25.46 -22.60 -8.35
CA LEU A 109 -26.18 -22.51 -9.62
C LEU A 109 -27.63 -22.04 -9.45
N GLN A 110 -28.31 -22.46 -8.37
CA GLN A 110 -29.65 -21.98 -8.04
C GLN A 110 -29.65 -20.48 -7.71
N ASN A 111 -28.68 -20.02 -6.90
CA ASN A 111 -28.54 -18.61 -6.57
C ASN A 111 -28.20 -17.76 -7.81
N LEU A 112 -27.36 -18.27 -8.72
CA LEU A 112 -27.06 -17.61 -10.00
C LEU A 112 -28.28 -17.56 -10.93
N ARG A 113 -29.11 -18.61 -10.94
CA ARG A 113 -30.37 -18.63 -11.69
C ARG A 113 -31.36 -17.59 -11.18
N GLY A 114 -31.44 -17.39 -9.85
CA GLY A 114 -32.33 -16.40 -9.22
C GLY A 114 -32.00 -14.94 -9.55
N VAL A 115 -30.77 -14.66 -10.00
CA VAL A 115 -30.30 -13.32 -10.39
C VAL A 115 -30.13 -13.16 -11.91
N SER A 116 -30.69 -14.08 -12.69
CA SER A 116 -30.62 -14.05 -14.16
C SER A 116 -31.09 -12.71 -14.73
N GLY A 117 -30.34 -12.15 -15.68
CA GLY A 117 -30.59 -10.84 -16.28
C GLY A 117 -29.96 -9.65 -15.55
N ARG A 118 -29.21 -9.88 -14.46
CA ARG A 118 -28.43 -8.84 -13.75
C ARG A 118 -26.93 -9.14 -13.81
N ALA A 119 -26.11 -8.09 -13.91
CA ALA A 119 -24.65 -8.24 -13.79
C ALA A 119 -24.28 -8.60 -12.34
N VAL A 120 -23.55 -9.70 -12.16
CA VAL A 120 -23.12 -10.20 -10.84
C VAL A 120 -21.63 -10.51 -10.82
N ARG A 121 -21.00 -10.40 -9.64
CA ARG A 121 -19.60 -10.76 -9.45
C ARG A 121 -19.49 -12.26 -9.15
N ILE A 122 -19.17 -13.06 -10.16
CA ILE A 122 -19.02 -14.53 -10.06
C ILE A 122 -18.06 -14.94 -8.94
N ARG A 123 -17.00 -14.15 -8.70
CA ARG A 123 -16.03 -14.37 -7.61
C ARG A 123 -16.70 -14.54 -6.24
N ASP A 124 -17.75 -13.76 -5.95
CA ASP A 124 -18.39 -13.78 -4.63
C ASP A 124 -19.17 -15.10 -4.43
N TYR A 125 -19.77 -15.63 -5.51
CA TYR A 125 -20.46 -16.93 -5.52
C TYR A 125 -19.49 -18.10 -5.43
N LEU A 126 -18.37 -18.05 -6.18
CA LEU A 126 -17.32 -19.05 -6.10
C LEU A 126 -16.67 -19.10 -4.71
N ARG A 127 -16.38 -17.93 -4.11
CA ARG A 127 -15.85 -17.83 -2.74
C ARG A 127 -16.78 -18.50 -1.73
N ARG A 128 -18.08 -18.17 -1.75
CA ARG A 128 -19.07 -18.77 -0.84
C ARG A 128 -19.19 -20.28 -1.02
N MET A 129 -19.26 -20.76 -2.26
CA MET A 129 -19.30 -22.18 -2.57
C MET A 129 -18.04 -22.89 -2.04
N THR A 130 -16.85 -22.33 -2.29
CA THR A 130 -15.58 -22.90 -1.83
C THR A 130 -15.52 -22.97 -0.30
N VAL A 131 -15.84 -21.88 0.41
CA VAL A 131 -15.88 -21.88 1.89
C VAL A 131 -16.93 -22.86 2.43
N GLY A 132 -18.09 -22.96 1.77
CA GLY A 132 -19.13 -23.94 2.12
C GLY A 132 -18.64 -25.39 1.98
N VAL A 133 -17.95 -25.71 0.88
CA VAL A 133 -17.35 -27.04 0.67
C VAL A 133 -16.32 -27.34 1.75
N ILE A 134 -15.38 -26.43 2.00
CA ILE A 134 -14.30 -26.62 2.98
C ILE A 134 -14.89 -26.80 4.38
N THR A 135 -15.73 -25.88 4.83
CA THR A 135 -16.30 -25.93 6.19
C THR A 135 -17.13 -27.17 6.42
N ARG A 136 -17.91 -27.64 5.44
CA ARG A 136 -18.68 -28.87 5.57
C ARG A 136 -17.82 -30.14 5.53
N MET A 137 -16.76 -30.16 4.72
CA MET A 137 -15.84 -31.30 4.65
C MET A 137 -14.95 -31.38 5.89
N VAL A 138 -14.48 -30.25 6.38
CA VAL A 138 -13.50 -30.15 7.47
C VAL A 138 -14.17 -30.12 8.83
N LEU A 139 -15.22 -29.30 9.00
CA LEU A 139 -15.88 -29.00 10.28
C LEU A 139 -17.30 -29.60 10.39
N GLY A 140 -17.73 -30.40 9.41
CA GLY A 140 -18.98 -31.15 9.43
C GLY A 140 -20.27 -30.37 9.16
N LYS A 141 -20.23 -29.03 9.11
CA LYS A 141 -21.40 -28.19 8.81
C LYS A 141 -21.05 -26.86 8.16
N LYS A 142 -22.06 -26.16 7.64
CA LYS A 142 -21.92 -24.85 7.01
C LYS A 142 -21.98 -23.75 8.08
N TYR A 143 -21.09 -22.77 7.97
CA TYR A 143 -21.00 -21.66 8.92
C TYR A 143 -21.22 -20.28 8.27
N VAL A 144 -21.49 -20.25 6.96
CA VAL A 144 -21.64 -19.04 6.16
C VAL A 144 -23.01 -19.08 5.48
N GLU A 145 -24.07 -18.61 6.15
CA GLU A 145 -25.40 -18.42 5.56
C GLU A 145 -26.23 -17.36 6.30
N GLU A 146 -26.93 -16.49 5.56
CA GLU A 146 -27.97 -15.57 6.06
C GLU A 146 -29.33 -16.26 5.90
N GLU A 147 -29.86 -16.95 6.91
CA GLU A 147 -31.31 -17.14 7.04
C GLU A 147 -31.69 -17.45 8.51
N ALA A 148 -32.88 -16.97 8.88
CA ALA A 148 -33.39 -16.88 10.25
C ALA A 148 -33.37 -18.23 10.99
N PRO A 149 -33.15 -18.24 12.33
CA PRO A 149 -33.19 -19.48 13.08
C PRO A 149 -34.59 -20.08 12.99
N ALA A 150 -34.71 -21.27 12.42
CA ALA A 150 -35.85 -22.13 12.69
C ALA A 150 -35.91 -22.35 14.22
N GLU A 151 -37.10 -22.18 14.78
CA GLU A 151 -37.37 -22.30 16.21
C GLU A 151 -36.74 -23.59 16.77
N GLY A 152 -35.81 -23.43 17.72
CA GLY A 152 -35.36 -24.52 18.58
C GLY A 152 -33.86 -24.87 18.59
N PHE A 153 -32.98 -24.18 17.85
CA PHE A 153 -31.53 -24.45 17.92
C PHE A 153 -30.74 -23.28 18.53
N SER A 154 -29.81 -23.61 19.44
CA SER A 154 -28.90 -22.67 20.11
C SER A 154 -28.24 -21.73 19.09
N PRO A 155 -28.19 -20.40 19.32
CA PRO A 155 -27.51 -19.48 18.43
C PRO A 155 -26.03 -19.85 18.35
N SER A 156 -25.49 -20.00 17.14
CA SER A 156 -24.05 -20.14 16.94
C SER A 156 -23.35 -18.91 17.56
N VAL A 157 -22.27 -19.15 18.30
CA VAL A 157 -21.54 -18.12 19.07
C VAL A 157 -20.89 -17.05 18.18
N THR A 158 -20.87 -17.26 16.86
CA THR A 158 -20.25 -16.38 15.87
C THR A 158 -21.17 -16.17 14.66
N PRO A 159 -21.58 -14.93 14.35
CA PRO A 159 -22.39 -14.64 13.16
C PRO A 159 -21.66 -15.07 11.87
N PRO A 160 -22.38 -15.53 10.84
CA PRO A 160 -21.83 -15.88 9.52
C PRO A 160 -20.89 -14.83 8.92
N ALA A 161 -21.27 -13.54 9.03
CA ALA A 161 -20.46 -12.41 8.57
C ALA A 161 -19.09 -12.32 9.26
N LYS A 162 -19.00 -12.74 10.51
CA LYS A 162 -17.77 -12.71 11.31
C LYS A 162 -16.82 -13.85 10.95
N ILE A 163 -17.33 -14.98 10.44
CA ILE A 163 -16.50 -16.08 9.94
C ILE A 163 -15.90 -15.72 8.58
N GLU A 164 -16.66 -15.05 7.71
CA GLU A 164 -16.13 -14.48 6.46
C GLU A 164 -15.01 -13.45 6.74
N GLU A 165 -15.20 -12.56 7.72
CA GLU A 165 -14.19 -11.59 8.14
C GLU A 165 -12.92 -12.28 8.67
N MET A 166 -13.07 -13.33 9.47
CA MET A 166 -11.95 -14.13 9.98
C MET A 166 -11.15 -14.80 8.86
N VAL A 167 -11.82 -15.39 7.87
CA VAL A 167 -11.19 -16.04 6.71
C VAL A 167 -10.47 -15.01 5.83
N ASP A 168 -11.09 -13.86 5.55
CA ASP A 168 -10.48 -12.81 4.74
C ASP A 168 -9.24 -12.21 5.42
N GLU A 169 -9.32 -11.93 6.72
CA GLU A 169 -8.18 -11.40 7.46
C GLU A 169 -7.09 -12.47 7.65
N PHE A 170 -7.42 -13.77 7.78
CA PHE A 170 -6.44 -14.86 7.77
C PHE A 170 -5.67 -14.95 6.45
N LEU A 171 -6.38 -14.92 5.32
CA LEU A 171 -5.78 -14.97 3.99
C LEU A 171 -4.91 -13.74 3.70
N MET A 172 -5.34 -12.57 4.18
CA MET A 172 -4.60 -11.32 4.09
C MET A 172 -3.30 -11.38 4.91
N LEU A 173 -3.38 -11.71 6.20
CA LEU A 173 -2.22 -11.72 7.09
C LEU A 173 -1.18 -12.78 6.68
N ASN A 174 -1.62 -13.90 6.11
CA ASN A 174 -0.75 -14.95 5.56
C ASN A 174 -0.32 -14.68 4.09
N GLY A 175 -0.74 -13.57 3.49
CA GLY A 175 -0.42 -13.20 2.10
C GLY A 175 0.48 -11.97 1.97
N VAL A 176 0.67 -11.22 3.05
CA VAL A 176 1.49 -10.00 3.06
C VAL A 176 2.85 -10.25 3.71
N LEU A 177 3.89 -9.59 3.18
CA LEU A 177 5.23 -9.60 3.78
C LEU A 177 5.23 -8.74 5.05
N ASN A 178 5.52 -9.37 6.20
CA ASN A 178 5.80 -8.67 7.46
C ASN A 178 7.27 -8.23 7.49
N ILE A 179 7.51 -6.93 7.68
CA ILE A 179 8.85 -6.34 7.74
C ILE A 179 9.65 -6.93 8.90
N GLY A 180 9.01 -7.26 10.03
CA GLY A 180 9.68 -7.91 11.17
C GLY A 180 10.36 -9.23 10.81
N ASP A 181 9.78 -9.99 9.87
CA ASP A 181 10.34 -11.27 9.41
C ASP A 181 11.62 -11.10 8.57
N PHE A 182 11.77 -9.94 7.90
CA PHE A 182 12.92 -9.66 7.02
C PHE A 182 13.94 -8.72 7.67
N VAL A 183 13.55 -8.02 8.74
CA VAL A 183 14.37 -7.09 9.50
C VAL A 183 14.17 -7.35 11.00
N PRO A 184 14.79 -8.41 11.57
CA PRO A 184 14.47 -8.91 12.91
C PRO A 184 14.65 -7.90 14.04
N TRP A 185 15.56 -6.93 13.89
CA TRP A 185 15.76 -5.87 14.88
C TRP A 185 14.63 -4.82 14.90
N LEU A 186 13.72 -4.85 13.91
CA LEU A 186 12.49 -4.06 13.88
C LEU A 186 11.25 -4.89 14.27
N ASP A 187 11.38 -6.19 14.55
CA ASP A 187 10.23 -7.07 14.84
C ASP A 187 9.42 -6.61 16.05
N TRP A 188 10.11 -6.10 17.09
CA TRP A 188 9.48 -5.59 18.31
C TRP A 188 8.58 -4.37 18.10
N LEU A 189 8.81 -3.59 17.03
CA LEU A 189 8.02 -2.40 16.73
C LEU A 189 6.66 -2.74 16.13
N ASP A 190 6.51 -3.90 15.49
CA ASP A 190 5.32 -4.28 14.72
C ASP A 190 4.86 -3.10 13.82
N LEU A 191 5.77 -2.57 12.99
CA LEU A 191 5.57 -1.32 12.22
C LEU A 191 4.32 -1.33 11.33
N GLN A 192 3.86 -2.51 10.92
CA GLN A 192 2.65 -2.71 10.10
C GLN A 192 1.41 -3.09 10.92
N GLY A 193 1.57 -3.29 12.24
CA GLY A 193 0.53 -3.77 13.15
C GLY A 193 0.11 -5.23 12.92
N TYR A 194 0.84 -5.98 12.09
CA TYR A 194 0.48 -7.33 11.67
C TYR A 194 0.59 -8.34 12.81
N VAL A 195 1.58 -8.21 13.70
CA VAL A 195 1.73 -9.12 14.85
C VAL A 195 0.52 -8.98 15.79
N ARG A 196 0.07 -7.75 16.05
CA ARG A 196 -1.15 -7.51 16.85
C ARG A 196 -2.40 -8.08 16.17
N ARG A 197 -2.51 -7.93 14.84
CA ARG A 197 -3.63 -8.48 14.05
C ARG A 197 -3.62 -10.01 14.04
N MET A 198 -2.46 -10.64 13.84
CA MET A 198 -2.29 -12.09 13.91
C MET A 198 -2.63 -12.63 15.30
N LYS A 199 -2.22 -11.96 16.39
CA LYS A 199 -2.58 -12.36 17.77
C LYS A 199 -4.09 -12.27 18.05
N ARG A 200 -4.76 -11.24 17.53
CA ARG A 200 -6.24 -11.16 17.63
C ARG A 200 -6.90 -12.25 16.80
N MET A 201 -6.43 -12.45 15.58
CA MET A 201 -6.94 -13.50 14.69
C MET A 201 -6.79 -14.89 15.31
N ALA A 202 -5.61 -15.18 15.87
CA ALA A 202 -5.33 -16.41 16.61
C ALA A 202 -6.36 -16.66 17.71
N LYS A 203 -6.66 -15.64 18.54
CA LYS A 203 -7.69 -15.75 19.59
C LYS A 203 -9.10 -15.98 19.05
N MET A 204 -9.43 -15.40 17.90
CA MET A 204 -10.75 -15.59 17.27
C MET A 204 -10.89 -17.01 16.72
N PHE A 205 -9.88 -17.51 16.00
CA PHE A 205 -9.87 -18.88 15.51
C PHE A 205 -9.79 -19.90 16.63
N ASP A 206 -9.00 -19.65 17.66
CA ASP A 206 -8.90 -20.54 18.81
C ASP A 206 -10.26 -20.68 19.51
N ARG A 207 -10.96 -19.57 19.77
CA ARG A 207 -12.32 -19.62 20.32
C ARG A 207 -13.32 -20.34 19.42
N PHE A 208 -13.26 -20.08 18.11
CA PHE A 208 -14.14 -20.71 17.14
C PHE A 208 -13.89 -22.23 17.09
N LEU A 209 -12.65 -22.65 16.91
CA LEU A 209 -12.30 -24.06 16.83
C LEU A 209 -12.51 -24.77 18.16
N GLU A 210 -12.29 -24.14 19.31
CA GLU A 210 -12.64 -24.73 20.60
C GLU A 210 -14.12 -25.03 20.72
N HIS A 211 -14.98 -24.12 20.25
CA HIS A 211 -16.42 -24.38 20.21
C HIS A 211 -16.76 -25.54 19.27
N VAL A 212 -16.16 -25.58 18.07
CA VAL A 212 -16.38 -26.67 17.11
C VAL A 212 -15.88 -28.01 17.67
N LEU A 213 -14.70 -28.02 18.31
CA LEU A 213 -14.11 -29.19 18.95
C LEU A 213 -14.99 -29.72 20.08
N GLU A 214 -15.53 -28.85 20.94
CA GLU A 214 -16.46 -29.27 21.99
C GLU A 214 -17.75 -29.84 21.42
N GLU A 215 -18.32 -29.25 20.37
CA GLU A 215 -19.51 -29.81 19.72
C GLU A 215 -19.27 -31.23 19.16
N HIS A 216 -18.09 -31.45 18.54
CA HIS A 216 -17.71 -32.77 18.04
C HIS A 216 -17.46 -33.75 19.20
N ASN A 217 -16.83 -33.31 20.29
CA ASN A 217 -16.62 -34.13 21.50
C ASN A 217 -17.94 -34.47 22.20
N GLU A 218 -18.90 -33.55 22.29
CA GLU A 218 -20.24 -33.79 22.82
C GLU A 218 -21.01 -34.81 21.98
N ARG A 219 -20.90 -34.72 20.64
CA ARG A 219 -21.45 -35.75 19.75
C ARG A 219 -20.81 -37.10 20.01
N ARG A 220 -19.47 -37.17 20.08
CA ARG A 220 -18.73 -38.41 20.39
C ARG A 220 -19.17 -39.03 21.71
N ARG A 221 -19.33 -38.22 22.77
CA ARG A 221 -19.83 -38.68 24.07
C ARG A 221 -21.27 -39.19 24.00
N ARG A 222 -22.14 -38.54 23.21
CA ARG A 222 -23.54 -38.98 23.02
C ARG A 222 -23.68 -40.25 22.21
N GLU A 223 -22.88 -40.41 21.15
CA GLU A 223 -22.97 -41.55 20.23
C GLU A 223 -22.19 -42.77 20.72
N GLY A 224 -21.17 -42.60 21.59
CA GLY A 224 -20.43 -43.67 22.23
C GLY A 224 -19.87 -44.69 21.23
N GLU A 225 -20.15 -45.97 21.43
CA GLU A 225 -19.72 -47.06 20.53
C GLU A 225 -20.33 -47.00 19.13
N ARG A 226 -21.40 -46.21 18.92
CA ARG A 226 -22.03 -46.02 17.60
C ARG A 226 -21.45 -44.84 16.82
N PHE A 227 -20.45 -44.15 17.38
CA PHE A 227 -19.85 -42.99 16.74
C PHE A 227 -19.14 -43.36 15.43
N VAL A 228 -19.49 -42.68 14.34
CA VAL A 228 -18.87 -42.83 13.02
C VAL A 228 -18.39 -41.46 12.55
N ALA A 229 -17.10 -41.36 12.23
CA ALA A 229 -16.50 -40.12 11.75
C ALA A 229 -17.13 -39.66 10.43
N ARG A 230 -17.79 -38.50 10.45
CA ARG A 230 -18.52 -37.94 9.30
C ARG A 230 -17.71 -36.92 8.50
N ASP A 231 -16.80 -36.23 9.17
CA ASP A 231 -16.00 -35.12 8.65
C ASP A 231 -14.51 -35.29 9.00
N MET A 232 -13.64 -34.41 8.50
CA MET A 232 -12.20 -34.54 8.74
C MET A 232 -11.81 -34.25 10.19
N LEU A 233 -12.54 -33.38 10.89
CA LEU A 233 -12.27 -33.07 12.29
C LEU A 233 -12.53 -34.29 13.21
N ASP A 234 -13.59 -35.06 12.95
CA ASP A 234 -13.83 -36.32 13.66
C ASP A 234 -12.66 -37.30 13.53
N VAL A 235 -12.08 -37.37 12.34
CA VAL A 235 -10.94 -38.25 12.05
C VAL A 235 -9.72 -37.80 12.81
N LEU A 236 -9.43 -36.50 12.81
CA LEU A 236 -8.34 -35.92 13.58
C LEU A 236 -8.52 -36.16 15.09
N LEU A 237 -9.75 -36.04 15.60
CA LEU A 237 -10.09 -36.31 16.98
C LEU A 237 -9.96 -37.81 17.35
N GLN A 238 -10.35 -38.73 16.46
CA GLN A 238 -10.13 -40.17 16.66
C GLN A 238 -8.64 -40.52 16.68
N LEU A 239 -7.86 -39.93 15.77
CA LEU A 239 -6.41 -40.14 15.72
C LEU A 239 -5.70 -39.52 16.93
N ALA A 240 -6.17 -38.38 17.44
CA ALA A 240 -5.61 -37.77 18.64
C ALA A 240 -5.79 -38.64 19.91
N ASP A 241 -6.77 -39.54 19.92
CA ASP A 241 -6.99 -40.50 21.01
C ASP A 241 -6.19 -41.82 20.81
N ASP A 242 -5.51 -42.01 19.67
CA ASP A 242 -4.76 -43.23 19.37
C ASP A 242 -3.37 -43.24 20.04
N PRO A 243 -3.14 -44.08 21.06
CA PRO A 243 -1.86 -44.13 21.78
C PRO A 243 -0.71 -44.67 20.91
N SER A 244 -1.01 -45.29 19.75
CA SER A 244 -0.01 -45.91 18.87
C SER A 244 0.69 -44.93 17.93
N LEU A 245 0.28 -43.65 17.90
CA LEU A 245 0.95 -42.63 17.10
C LEU A 245 2.38 -42.37 17.59
N GLU A 246 3.31 -42.22 16.63
CA GLU A 246 4.73 -41.91 16.88
C GLU A 246 4.88 -40.57 17.61
N VAL A 247 4.06 -39.58 17.25
CA VAL A 247 3.93 -38.31 17.95
C VAL A 247 2.46 -38.10 18.31
N GLN A 248 2.15 -38.03 19.60
CA GLN A 248 0.79 -37.79 20.07
C GLN A 248 0.29 -36.42 19.59
N LEU A 249 -0.92 -36.37 19.01
CA LEU A 249 -1.52 -35.14 18.53
C LEU A 249 -2.13 -34.38 19.70
N SER A 250 -1.54 -33.22 20.04
CA SER A 250 -2.18 -32.32 20.98
C SER A 250 -3.42 -31.67 20.37
N ARG A 251 -4.26 -31.09 21.22
CA ARG A 251 -5.45 -30.34 20.79
C ARG A 251 -5.07 -29.17 19.87
N ASP A 252 -3.93 -28.53 20.09
CA ASP A 252 -3.42 -27.46 19.23
C ASP A 252 -2.91 -27.99 17.88
N ASN A 253 -2.37 -29.22 17.83
CA ASN A 253 -2.06 -29.89 16.55
C ASN A 253 -3.32 -30.16 15.74
N VAL A 254 -4.40 -30.62 16.40
CA VAL A 254 -5.70 -30.82 15.73
C VAL A 254 -6.24 -29.49 15.18
N LYS A 255 -6.20 -28.41 15.97
CA LYS A 255 -6.61 -27.08 15.49
C LYS A 255 -5.75 -26.59 14.31
N ALA A 256 -4.44 -26.78 14.38
CA ALA A 256 -3.53 -26.38 13.31
C ALA A 256 -3.84 -27.12 12.00
N LEU A 257 -4.00 -28.45 12.05
CA LEU A 257 -4.35 -29.27 10.88
C LEU A 257 -5.76 -28.98 10.33
N THR A 258 -6.67 -28.48 11.19
CA THR A 258 -8.02 -28.07 10.80
C THR A 258 -8.02 -26.72 10.07
N LEU A 259 -7.12 -25.80 10.44
CA LEU A 259 -6.96 -24.52 9.74
C LEU A 259 -6.16 -24.62 8.44
N ASP A 260 -5.36 -25.68 8.31
CA ASP A 260 -4.50 -25.89 7.15
C ASP A 260 -5.29 -26.42 5.95
N ASP A 261 -6.07 -25.54 5.33
CA ASP A 261 -6.78 -25.85 4.09
C ASP A 261 -5.90 -25.56 2.86
N GLY A 262 -5.89 -26.52 1.93
CA GLY A 262 -5.04 -26.54 0.75
C GLY A 262 -5.23 -25.31 -0.14
N ARG A 263 -4.31 -24.35 -0.02
CA ARG A 263 -4.27 -23.12 -0.81
C ARG A 263 -4.22 -23.41 -2.32
N ARG A 264 -5.28 -23.06 -3.06
CA ARG A 264 -5.21 -22.62 -4.47
C ARG A 264 -5.48 -21.12 -4.49
N ASP A 265 -4.53 -20.37 -5.05
CA ASP A 265 -4.47 -18.90 -5.09
C ASP A 265 -5.72 -18.23 -5.68
N HIS A 266 -6.12 -17.07 -5.12
CA HIS A 266 -6.47 -15.84 -5.85
C HIS A 266 -6.68 -14.62 -4.91
N PRO A 267 -6.59 -13.36 -5.42
CA PRO A 267 -5.97 -12.26 -4.67
C PRO A 267 -6.92 -11.15 -4.16
N HIS A 268 -6.30 -10.33 -3.29
CA HIS A 268 -6.64 -8.97 -2.83
C HIS A 268 -7.73 -8.85 -1.75
N VAL A 269 -7.29 -8.64 -0.50
CA VAL A 269 -8.09 -8.00 0.55
C VAL A 269 -7.21 -7.00 1.31
N THR A 270 -7.56 -5.72 1.19
CA THR A 270 -7.11 -4.59 2.01
C THR A 270 -7.78 -4.67 3.40
N PRO A 271 -7.13 -4.26 4.51
CA PRO A 271 -7.71 -4.43 5.85
C PRO A 271 -8.49 -3.21 6.37
N PRO A 272 -9.61 -3.39 7.11
CA PRO A 272 -10.37 -2.28 7.69
C PRO A 272 -10.00 -1.94 9.16
N ALA A 273 -9.64 -0.68 9.34
CA ALA A 273 -9.84 0.32 10.42
C ALA A 273 -10.38 0.01 11.85
N LYS A 274 -10.57 -1.21 12.35
CA LYS A 274 -11.19 -1.42 13.70
C LYS A 274 -10.25 -1.89 14.81
N ILE A 275 -8.96 -1.87 14.53
CA ILE A 275 -7.89 -2.46 15.35
C ILE A 275 -7.01 -1.39 16.01
N GLU A 276 -7.01 -0.18 15.44
CA GLU A 276 -6.39 1.04 16.00
C GLU A 276 -7.08 1.44 17.31
N GLU A 277 -8.40 1.33 17.38
CA GLU A 277 -9.20 1.80 18.52
C GLU A 277 -8.88 1.06 19.85
N MET A 278 -8.49 -0.22 19.79
CA MET A 278 -8.07 -0.99 20.98
C MET A 278 -6.59 -0.79 21.37
N VAL A 279 -5.74 -0.43 20.41
CA VAL A 279 -4.33 -0.12 20.65
C VAL A 279 -4.19 1.24 21.32
N ASP A 280 -5.07 2.17 20.96
CA ASP A 280 -5.19 3.49 21.59
C ASP A 280 -5.52 3.38 23.08
N GLU A 281 -6.32 2.40 23.51
CA GLU A 281 -6.69 2.20 24.92
C GLU A 281 -5.50 1.73 25.80
N PHE A 282 -4.56 0.99 25.22
CA PHE A 282 -3.34 0.52 25.90
C PHE A 282 -2.21 1.58 25.93
N LEU A 283 -2.11 2.38 24.86
CA LEU A 283 -1.22 3.55 24.80
C LEU A 283 -1.73 4.68 25.70
N MET A 284 -3.04 4.83 25.88
CA MET A 284 -3.64 5.74 26.86
C MET A 284 -3.20 5.42 28.30
N LEU A 285 -3.10 4.14 28.68
CA LEU A 285 -2.72 3.74 30.05
C LEU A 285 -1.24 3.95 30.39
N ASN A 286 -0.34 3.98 29.39
CA ASN A 286 1.07 4.30 29.57
C ASN A 286 1.39 5.78 29.32
N GLY A 287 0.43 6.55 28.80
CA GLY A 287 0.56 7.99 28.50
C GLY A 287 -0.19 8.92 29.44
N VAL A 288 -0.96 8.42 30.42
CA VAL A 288 -1.70 9.25 31.38
C VAL A 288 -0.86 9.54 32.63
N LEU A 289 -0.62 10.83 32.87
CA LEU A 289 -0.01 11.37 34.09
C LEU A 289 -0.88 11.02 35.31
N ASN A 290 -0.29 10.36 36.30
CA ASN A 290 -0.95 10.07 37.58
C ASN A 290 -1.12 11.36 38.39
N ILE A 291 -2.36 11.72 38.73
CA ILE A 291 -2.67 12.94 39.48
C ILE A 291 -2.08 12.91 40.91
N GLY A 292 -1.87 11.72 41.49
CA GLY A 292 -1.20 11.55 42.78
C GLY A 292 0.27 11.95 42.80
N ASP A 293 0.95 11.86 41.64
CA ASP A 293 2.37 12.24 41.51
C ASP A 293 2.55 13.77 41.50
N PHE A 294 1.47 14.52 41.25
CA PHE A 294 1.45 15.99 41.25
C PHE A 294 0.74 16.59 42.47
N VAL A 295 -0.08 15.81 43.20
CA VAL A 295 -0.86 16.27 44.37
C VAL A 295 -0.82 15.21 45.50
N PRO A 296 0.22 15.21 46.36
CA PRO A 296 0.50 14.11 47.31
C PRO A 296 -0.56 13.83 48.38
N TRP A 297 -1.46 14.78 48.70
CA TRP A 297 -2.48 14.61 49.74
C TRP A 297 -3.76 13.89 49.26
N LEU A 298 -3.87 13.62 47.95
CA LEU A 298 -4.96 12.85 47.32
C LEU A 298 -4.61 11.36 47.11
N ASP A 299 -3.43 10.91 47.57
CA ASP A 299 -2.89 9.57 47.30
C ASP A 299 -3.72 8.43 47.91
N TRP A 300 -4.44 8.69 49.00
CA TRP A 300 -5.26 7.69 49.70
C TRP A 300 -6.55 7.30 48.95
N LEU A 301 -6.92 8.04 47.90
CA LEU A 301 -8.23 7.97 47.26
C LEU A 301 -8.29 7.01 46.06
N ASP A 302 -7.15 6.54 45.51
CA ASP A 302 -7.02 5.58 44.38
C ASP A 302 -8.10 5.77 43.28
N LEU A 303 -8.38 7.03 42.92
CA LEU A 303 -9.55 7.46 42.12
C LEU A 303 -9.61 6.82 40.71
N GLN A 304 -8.49 6.31 40.20
CA GLN A 304 -8.40 5.64 38.89
C GLN A 304 -8.02 4.14 38.98
N GLY A 305 -7.86 3.59 40.20
CA GLY A 305 -7.54 2.17 40.40
C GLY A 305 -6.15 1.75 39.89
N TYR A 306 -5.24 2.70 39.73
CA TYR A 306 -3.90 2.53 39.14
C TYR A 306 -3.00 1.65 40.03
N VAL A 307 -3.01 1.88 41.35
CA VAL A 307 -2.22 1.12 42.32
C VAL A 307 -2.67 -0.35 42.38
N ARG A 308 -3.98 -0.61 42.27
CA ARG A 308 -4.53 -1.99 42.18
C ARG A 308 -4.14 -2.71 40.90
N ARG A 309 -3.95 -1.99 39.79
CA ARG A 309 -3.51 -2.55 38.51
C ARG A 309 -2.00 -2.85 38.53
N MET A 310 -1.20 -1.95 39.08
CA MET A 310 0.25 -2.16 39.28
C MET A 310 0.55 -3.33 40.23
N LYS A 311 -0.15 -3.44 41.37
CA LYS A 311 -0.01 -4.59 42.29
C LYS A 311 -0.41 -5.93 41.67
N ARG A 312 -1.39 -5.94 40.76
CA ARG A 312 -1.77 -7.16 40.00
C ARG A 312 -0.71 -7.56 38.98
N MET A 313 -0.09 -6.58 38.32
CA MET A 313 0.98 -6.82 37.36
C MET A 313 2.26 -7.28 38.05
N ALA A 314 2.64 -6.68 39.19
CA ALA A 314 3.78 -7.12 40.01
C ALA A 314 3.62 -8.57 40.48
N LYS A 315 2.44 -8.98 40.95
CA LYS A 315 2.14 -10.39 41.31
C LYS A 315 2.19 -11.35 40.12
N MET A 316 1.93 -10.87 38.91
CA MET A 316 2.01 -11.69 37.69
C MET A 316 3.46 -11.93 37.28
N PHE A 317 4.30 -10.90 37.38
CA PHE A 317 5.74 -10.99 37.11
C PHE A 317 6.48 -11.84 38.15
N ASP A 318 6.15 -11.71 39.43
CA ASP A 318 6.78 -12.49 40.50
C ASP A 318 6.53 -14.01 40.33
N ARG A 319 5.29 -14.41 40.03
CA ARG A 319 4.95 -15.81 39.71
C ARG A 319 5.68 -16.35 38.48
N PHE A 320 5.89 -15.51 37.48
CA PHE A 320 6.62 -15.88 36.28
C PHE A 320 8.11 -16.13 36.58
N LEU A 321 8.75 -15.25 37.34
CA LEU A 321 10.15 -15.41 37.74
C LEU A 321 10.35 -16.61 38.67
N GLU A 322 9.38 -16.89 39.55
CA GLU A 322 9.40 -18.11 40.38
C GLU A 322 9.36 -19.37 39.54
N HIS A 323 8.48 -19.42 38.54
CA HIS A 323 8.38 -20.58 37.65
C HIS A 323 9.69 -20.84 36.89
N VAL A 324 10.33 -19.78 36.37
CA VAL A 324 11.62 -19.88 35.67
C VAL A 324 12.74 -20.35 36.61
N LEU A 325 12.78 -19.86 37.85
CA LEU A 325 13.76 -20.29 38.85
C LEU A 325 13.56 -21.75 39.28
N GLU A 326 12.30 -22.19 39.37
CA GLU A 326 11.94 -23.56 39.73
C GLU A 326 12.36 -24.55 38.63
N GLU A 327 12.12 -24.21 37.37
CA GLU A 327 12.52 -25.00 36.20
C GLU A 327 14.05 -25.21 36.14
N HIS A 328 14.84 -24.17 36.43
CA HIS A 328 16.30 -24.26 36.48
C HIS A 328 16.79 -25.09 37.67
N ASN A 329 16.15 -24.97 38.84
CA ASN A 329 16.47 -25.81 40.01
C ASN A 329 16.09 -27.28 39.81
N GLU A 330 14.96 -27.57 39.15
CA GLU A 330 14.59 -28.93 38.79
C GLU A 330 15.59 -29.56 37.83
N ARG A 331 16.04 -28.78 36.85
CA ARG A 331 17.07 -29.22 35.91
C ARG A 331 18.39 -29.52 36.61
N ARG A 332 18.83 -28.67 37.54
CA ARG A 332 20.00 -28.93 38.40
C ARG A 332 19.89 -30.24 39.18
N ARG A 333 18.71 -30.52 39.75
CA ARG A 333 18.43 -31.79 40.45
C ARG A 333 18.46 -33.00 39.52
N ARG A 334 17.99 -32.85 38.26
CA ARG A 334 18.00 -33.93 37.26
C ARG A 334 19.41 -34.23 36.73
N GLU A 335 20.24 -33.20 36.54
CA GLU A 335 21.57 -33.34 35.94
C GLU A 335 22.68 -33.68 36.97
N GLY A 336 22.47 -33.41 38.25
CA GLY A 336 23.33 -33.86 39.36
C GLY A 336 24.80 -33.52 39.17
N GLU A 337 25.69 -34.52 39.31
CA GLU A 337 27.15 -34.37 39.13
C GLU A 337 27.58 -34.01 37.69
N ARG A 338 26.68 -34.13 36.69
CA ARG A 338 26.94 -33.73 35.30
C ARG A 338 26.45 -32.33 34.96
N PHE A 339 25.93 -31.58 35.94
CA PHE A 339 25.38 -30.25 35.71
C PHE A 339 26.47 -29.25 35.29
N VAL A 340 26.25 -28.59 34.15
CA VAL A 340 27.10 -27.51 33.64
C VAL A 340 26.23 -26.27 33.43
N ALA A 341 26.59 -25.16 34.06
CA ALA A 341 25.85 -23.91 33.94
C ALA A 341 25.86 -23.43 32.47
N ARG A 342 24.67 -23.21 31.89
CA ARG A 342 24.53 -22.80 30.48
C ARG A 342 24.27 -21.31 30.33
N ASP A 343 23.72 -20.68 31.35
CA ASP A 343 23.34 -19.28 31.34
C ASP A 343 23.60 -18.60 32.69
N MET A 344 23.39 -17.28 32.71
CA MET A 344 23.68 -16.45 33.87
C MET A 344 22.81 -16.81 35.09
N LEU A 345 21.61 -17.38 34.88
CA LEU A 345 20.73 -17.77 35.97
C LEU A 345 21.21 -19.07 36.65
N ASP A 346 21.70 -20.04 35.86
CA ASP A 346 22.38 -21.23 36.37
C ASP A 346 23.61 -20.87 37.24
N VAL A 347 24.41 -19.88 36.80
CA VAL A 347 25.58 -19.38 37.53
C VAL A 347 25.17 -18.67 38.83
N LEU A 348 24.14 -17.82 38.79
CA LEU A 348 23.64 -17.12 39.98
C LEU A 348 23.04 -18.07 41.02
N LEU A 349 22.38 -19.15 40.57
CA LEU A 349 21.86 -20.20 41.44
C LEU A 349 22.99 -21.08 42.03
N GLN A 350 24.06 -21.38 41.28
CA GLN A 350 25.24 -22.05 41.82
C GLN A 350 25.94 -21.21 42.91
N LEU A 351 26.10 -19.91 42.68
CA LEU A 351 26.65 -18.98 43.66
C LEU A 351 25.75 -18.83 44.90
N ALA A 352 24.43 -18.93 44.73
CA ALA A 352 23.50 -18.90 45.87
C ALA A 352 23.61 -20.11 46.80
N ASP A 353 24.09 -21.25 46.32
CA ASP A 353 24.25 -22.49 47.09
C ASP A 353 25.66 -22.69 47.66
N ASP A 354 26.63 -21.83 47.31
CA ASP A 354 28.03 -21.97 47.75
C ASP A 354 28.20 -21.47 49.21
N PRO A 355 28.57 -22.35 50.17
CA PRO A 355 28.68 -22.00 51.58
C PRO A 355 29.93 -21.16 51.92
N SER A 356 30.84 -20.95 50.97
CA SER A 356 32.08 -20.18 51.16
C SER A 356 31.92 -18.66 50.96
N LEU A 357 30.77 -18.22 50.46
CA LEU A 357 30.45 -16.79 50.30
C LEU A 357 30.14 -16.12 51.64
N GLU A 358 30.73 -14.95 51.90
CA GLU A 358 30.48 -14.15 53.11
C GLU A 358 29.00 -13.68 53.22
N VAL A 359 28.28 -13.60 52.09
CA VAL A 359 26.86 -13.20 52.04
C VAL A 359 26.08 -14.19 51.17
N GLN A 360 25.10 -14.88 51.77
CA GLN A 360 24.21 -15.78 51.03
C GLN A 360 23.23 -15.00 50.14
N LEU A 361 23.23 -15.33 48.85
CA LEU A 361 22.27 -14.76 47.88
C LEU A 361 20.88 -15.39 48.10
N SER A 362 19.91 -14.59 48.55
CA SER A 362 18.52 -15.04 48.64
C SER A 362 17.87 -15.20 47.25
N ARG A 363 16.79 -15.98 47.15
CA ARG A 363 16.05 -16.15 45.88
C ARG A 363 15.55 -14.82 45.32
N ASP A 364 15.22 -13.84 46.17
CA ASP A 364 14.81 -12.51 45.74
C ASP A 364 15.99 -11.69 45.19
N ASN A 365 17.20 -11.89 45.72
CA ASN A 365 18.41 -11.28 45.17
C ASN A 365 18.72 -11.84 43.78
N VAL A 366 18.51 -13.14 43.56
CA VAL A 366 18.65 -13.77 42.25
C VAL A 366 17.61 -13.24 41.26
N LYS A 367 16.34 -13.08 41.66
CA LYS A 367 15.27 -12.43 40.85
C LYS A 367 15.65 -10.99 40.49
N ALA A 368 16.26 -10.23 41.41
CA ALA A 368 16.66 -8.85 41.15
C ALA A 368 17.88 -8.78 40.20
N LEU A 369 18.87 -9.64 40.38
CA LEU A 369 20.08 -9.71 39.56
C LEU A 369 19.81 -10.16 38.12
N THR A 370 18.82 -11.03 37.90
CA THR A 370 18.39 -11.43 36.54
C THR A 370 17.67 -10.32 35.79
N LEU A 371 17.04 -9.39 36.51
CA LEU A 371 16.36 -8.23 35.92
C LEU A 371 17.33 -7.08 35.61
N LEU A 372 18.46 -6.94 36.30
CA LEU A 372 19.42 -5.83 36.11
C LEU A 372 19.86 -5.58 34.65
N PRO A 373 20.17 -6.61 33.81
CA PRO A 373 20.49 -6.40 32.41
C PRO A 373 19.32 -5.85 31.59
N THR A 374 18.09 -6.23 31.93
CA THR A 374 16.87 -5.73 31.27
C THR A 374 16.60 -4.27 31.62
N TRP A 375 16.83 -3.90 32.89
CA TRP A 375 16.78 -2.50 33.34
C TRP A 375 17.89 -1.66 32.70
N ALA A 376 19.10 -2.19 32.56
CA ALA A 376 20.22 -1.50 31.90
C ALA A 376 19.96 -1.30 30.40
N ALA A 377 19.40 -2.30 29.70
CA ALA A 377 18.99 -2.18 28.31
C ALA A 377 17.84 -1.17 28.14
N TYR A 378 16.85 -1.19 29.05
CA TYR A 378 15.79 -0.18 29.08
C TYR A 378 16.36 1.22 29.33
N LEU A 379 17.28 1.39 30.28
CA LEU A 379 17.94 2.67 30.56
C LEU A 379 18.75 3.16 29.36
N ALA A 380 19.43 2.25 28.64
CA ALA A 380 20.17 2.57 27.41
C ALA A 380 19.24 2.97 26.26
N ILE A 381 18.09 2.32 26.11
CA ILE A 381 17.05 2.70 25.14
C ILE A 381 16.46 4.05 25.53
N VAL A 382 16.14 4.29 26.79
CA VAL A 382 15.63 5.57 27.28
C VAL A 382 16.68 6.65 27.07
N LEU A 383 17.96 6.40 27.37
CA LEU A 383 19.04 7.35 27.15
C LEU A 383 19.27 7.61 25.66
N ALA A 384 19.24 6.59 24.81
CA ALA A 384 19.34 6.73 23.35
C ALA A 384 18.14 7.50 22.79
N THR A 385 16.93 7.24 23.32
CA THR A 385 15.70 7.94 22.95
C THR A 385 15.73 9.38 23.44
N VAL A 386 16.23 9.65 24.64
CA VAL A 386 16.43 11.00 25.19
C VAL A 386 17.52 11.73 24.43
N LEU A 387 18.62 11.08 24.02
CA LEU A 387 19.67 11.66 23.19
C LEU A 387 19.18 11.89 21.75
N PHE A 388 18.33 11.01 21.22
CA PHE A 388 17.65 11.17 19.92
C PHE A 388 16.61 12.30 19.95
N LEU A 389 15.76 12.36 20.98
CA LEU A 389 14.85 13.47 21.22
C LEU A 389 15.64 14.76 21.48
N LYS A 390 16.71 14.72 22.26
CA LYS A 390 17.58 15.88 22.48
C LYS A 390 18.22 16.30 21.17
N THR A 391 18.73 15.42 20.31
CA THR A 391 19.28 15.82 19.01
C THR A 391 18.23 16.33 18.02
N ILE A 392 17.00 15.82 18.07
CA ILE A 392 15.86 16.35 17.30
C ILE A 392 15.40 17.73 17.84
N LEU A 393 15.34 17.89 19.15
CA LEU A 393 14.87 19.10 19.85
C LEU A 393 15.98 20.16 20.02
N SER A 394 17.25 19.77 20.00
CA SER A 394 18.44 20.61 20.16
C SER A 394 19.11 20.93 18.83
N ARG A 395 18.48 20.61 17.69
CA ARG A 395 18.74 21.38 16.47
C ARG A 395 18.30 22.81 16.77
N GLY A 396 19.29 23.59 17.22
CA GLY A 396 19.12 24.97 17.65
C GLY A 396 18.25 25.71 16.66
N SER A 397 17.06 26.08 17.13
CA SER A 397 16.33 27.17 16.54
C SER A 397 17.24 28.37 16.64
N GLN A 398 17.86 28.77 15.54
CA GLN A 398 18.09 30.19 15.34
C GLN A 398 16.74 30.86 15.64
N THR A 399 16.74 31.81 16.58
CA THR A 399 15.54 32.50 17.08
C THR A 399 15.04 33.48 16.02
N TYR A 400 14.64 32.95 14.86
CA TYR A 400 13.87 33.72 13.89
C TYR A 400 12.42 33.74 14.37
N LYS A 401 11.78 34.90 14.29
CA LYS A 401 10.34 35.02 14.50
C LYS A 401 9.64 34.36 13.32
N LEU A 402 9.41 33.06 13.43
CA LEU A 402 8.72 32.31 12.39
C LEU A 402 7.23 32.70 12.35
N PRO A 403 6.58 32.62 11.17
CA PRO A 403 5.14 32.82 11.07
C PRO A 403 4.36 31.85 11.96
N PRO A 404 3.17 32.23 12.45
CA PRO A 404 2.32 31.35 13.25
C PRO A 404 1.93 30.10 12.45
N GLY A 405 1.75 28.97 13.13
CA GLY A 405 1.39 27.73 12.46
C GLY A 405 1.06 26.58 13.42
N PRO A 406 0.34 25.56 12.96
CA PRO A 406 0.10 24.35 13.74
C PRO A 406 1.43 23.64 14.05
N LYS A 407 1.58 23.14 15.28
CA LYS A 407 2.76 22.37 15.66
C LYS A 407 2.92 21.14 14.75
N PRO A 408 4.07 20.95 14.08
CA PRO A 408 4.29 19.81 13.20
C PRO A 408 4.47 18.53 13.99
N TRP A 409 3.89 17.42 13.50
CA TRP A 409 4.14 16.09 14.02
C TRP A 409 5.54 15.60 13.65
N PRO A 410 6.14 14.70 14.43
CA PRO A 410 7.40 14.04 14.06
C PRO A 410 7.27 13.37 12.69
N ILE A 411 8.34 13.45 11.89
CA ILE A 411 8.48 12.82 10.57
C ILE A 411 7.55 13.37 9.48
N ILE A 412 6.23 13.36 9.68
CA ILE A 412 5.22 13.74 8.66
C ILE A 412 4.87 15.24 8.66
N GLY A 413 5.22 15.98 9.72
CA GLY A 413 4.91 17.39 9.85
C GLY A 413 3.41 17.66 10.00
N ASN A 414 2.83 18.48 9.12
CA ASN A 414 1.43 18.90 9.08
C ASN A 414 0.65 18.21 7.96
N LEU A 415 1.19 17.14 7.36
CA LEU A 415 0.50 16.41 6.28
C LEU A 415 -0.80 15.78 6.73
N ASN A 416 -0.89 15.40 8.01
CA ASN A 416 -2.13 14.94 8.63
C ASN A 416 -3.26 15.98 8.63
N LEU A 417 -2.94 17.27 8.44
CA LEU A 417 -3.94 18.34 8.34
C LEU A 417 -4.41 18.59 6.90
N MET A 418 -3.86 17.88 5.91
CA MET A 418 -4.23 18.02 4.51
C MET A 418 -5.31 16.98 4.15
N GLY A 419 -6.55 17.45 3.93
CA GLY A 419 -7.62 16.60 3.40
C GLY A 419 -7.50 16.38 1.89
N GLU A 420 -8.52 15.75 1.28
CA GLU A 420 -8.60 15.46 -0.17
C GLU A 420 -8.33 16.68 -1.06
N LEU A 421 -8.70 17.87 -0.57
CA LEU A 421 -8.46 19.15 -1.22
C LEU A 421 -7.52 20.00 -0.34
N PRO A 422 -6.18 19.89 -0.53
CA PRO A 422 -5.20 20.58 0.33
C PRO A 422 -5.41 22.08 0.41
N HIS A 423 -5.78 22.73 -0.70
CA HIS A 423 -6.05 24.17 -0.74
C HIS A 423 -7.20 24.61 0.19
N ARG A 424 -8.25 23.78 0.39
CA ARG A 424 -9.32 24.08 1.35
C ARG A 424 -8.84 23.93 2.79
N SER A 425 -8.03 22.92 3.05
CA SER A 425 -7.44 22.68 4.36
C SER A 425 -6.49 23.82 4.76
N ILE A 426 -5.64 24.25 3.82
CA ILE A 426 -4.74 25.40 3.98
C ILE A 426 -5.53 26.69 4.21
N HIS A 427 -6.65 26.90 3.52
CA HIS A 427 -7.53 28.04 3.76
C HIS A 427 -8.14 28.02 5.16
N ALA A 428 -8.60 26.87 5.64
CA ALA A 428 -9.10 26.74 7.01
C ALA A 428 -8.01 27.05 8.05
N LEU A 429 -6.77 26.61 7.80
CA LEU A 429 -5.63 26.94 8.65
C LEU A 429 -5.31 28.45 8.64
N SER A 430 -5.39 29.11 7.49
CA SER A 430 -5.15 30.57 7.44
C SER A 430 -6.22 31.38 8.16
N LYS A 431 -7.46 30.91 8.20
CA LYS A 431 -8.49 31.54 9.05
C LYS A 431 -8.17 31.45 10.55
N ARG A 432 -7.42 30.43 10.97
CA ARG A 432 -7.05 30.22 12.38
C ARG A 432 -5.72 30.88 12.77
N TYR A 433 -4.71 30.78 11.91
CA TYR A 433 -3.34 31.23 12.22
C TYR A 433 -3.01 32.59 11.60
N GLY A 434 -3.86 33.10 10.71
CA GLY A 434 -3.70 34.40 10.07
C GLY A 434 -3.22 34.31 8.62
N PRO A 435 -2.90 35.47 8.02
CA PRO A 435 -2.62 35.60 6.59
C PRO A 435 -1.29 34.99 6.15
N LEU A 436 -0.38 34.71 7.09
CA LEU A 436 0.92 34.09 6.85
C LEU A 436 1.08 32.90 7.79
N VAL A 437 1.06 31.68 7.24
CA VAL A 437 1.05 30.45 8.02
C VAL A 437 2.31 29.65 7.76
N GLN A 438 2.98 29.19 8.82
CA GLN A 438 4.04 28.21 8.72
C GLN A 438 3.48 26.79 8.82
N LEU A 439 3.89 25.94 7.89
CA LEU A 439 3.61 24.51 7.85
C LEU A 439 4.93 23.75 7.64
N ARG A 440 4.87 22.44 7.82
CA ARG A 440 5.95 21.52 7.53
C ARG A 440 5.37 20.31 6.84
N PHE A 441 5.79 19.98 5.63
CA PHE A 441 5.37 18.78 4.92
C PHE A 441 6.49 17.77 4.96
N GLY A 442 6.34 16.73 5.79
CA GLY A 442 7.42 15.80 6.08
C GLY A 442 8.66 16.52 6.66
N SER A 443 9.78 16.45 5.93
CA SER A 443 10.99 17.21 6.25
C SER A 443 11.04 18.64 5.69
N VAL A 444 10.11 19.02 4.81
CA VAL A 444 10.15 20.29 4.04
C VAL A 444 9.39 21.40 4.78
N PRO A 445 10.03 22.55 5.10
CA PRO A 445 9.32 23.71 5.63
C PRO A 445 8.51 24.40 4.53
N VAL A 446 7.29 24.81 4.84
CA VAL A 446 6.37 25.46 3.89
C VAL A 446 5.80 26.72 4.53
N VAL A 447 5.79 27.82 3.77
CA VAL A 447 5.17 29.08 4.20
C VAL A 447 4.03 29.39 3.24
N VAL A 448 2.85 29.67 3.79
CA VAL A 448 1.64 29.96 3.03
C VAL A 448 1.25 31.42 3.21
N GLY A 449 1.20 32.18 2.11
CA GLY A 449 0.54 33.47 2.05
C GLY A 449 -0.92 33.32 1.63
N ALA A 450 -1.86 33.65 2.52
CA ALA A 450 -3.29 33.42 2.34
C ALA A 450 -4.13 34.71 2.35
N SER A 451 -3.51 35.83 1.99
CA SER A 451 -4.16 37.14 1.82
C SER A 451 -3.63 37.84 0.58
N THR A 452 -4.35 38.86 0.13
CA THR A 452 -3.93 39.74 -0.98
C THR A 452 -2.61 40.45 -0.67
N GLU A 453 -2.42 40.85 0.58
CA GLU A 453 -1.21 41.54 1.04
C GLU A 453 -0.01 40.61 1.00
N MET A 454 -0.18 39.36 1.48
CA MET A 454 0.90 38.36 1.43
C MET A 454 1.18 37.91 0.00
N ALA A 455 0.17 37.77 -0.85
CA ALA A 455 0.37 37.48 -2.27
C ALA A 455 1.20 38.59 -2.94
N LYS A 456 0.89 39.88 -2.68
CA LYS A 456 1.70 41.02 -3.16
C LYS A 456 3.11 40.99 -2.59
N PHE A 457 3.27 40.63 -1.32
CA PHE A 457 4.58 40.52 -0.67
C PHE A 457 5.49 39.50 -1.38
N PHE A 458 4.98 38.29 -1.63
CA PHE A 458 5.73 37.21 -2.26
C PHE A 458 5.90 37.37 -3.78
N LEU A 459 4.85 37.77 -4.48
CA LEU A 459 4.80 37.74 -5.95
C LEU A 459 5.13 39.08 -6.62
N LYS A 460 5.32 40.16 -5.86
CA LYS A 460 5.63 41.49 -6.41
C LYS A 460 6.72 42.23 -5.65
N THR A 461 6.67 42.27 -4.32
CA THR A 461 7.65 43.04 -3.53
C THR A 461 8.99 42.31 -3.41
N HIS A 462 8.95 40.99 -3.23
CA HIS A 462 10.14 40.13 -3.09
C HIS A 462 10.15 39.01 -4.13
N ASP A 463 9.56 39.25 -5.30
CA ASP A 463 9.41 38.25 -6.37
C ASP A 463 10.74 37.60 -6.77
N ALA A 464 11.82 38.38 -6.86
CA ALA A 464 13.16 37.86 -7.15
C ALA A 464 13.67 36.82 -6.13
N VAL A 465 13.23 36.89 -4.86
CA VAL A 465 13.64 35.93 -3.82
C VAL A 465 12.78 34.67 -3.85
N PHE A 466 11.52 34.78 -4.29
CA PHE A 466 10.54 33.70 -4.30
C PHE A 466 10.22 33.17 -5.71
N CYS A 467 11.05 33.50 -6.69
CA CYS A 467 10.81 33.15 -8.09
C CYS A 467 11.14 31.69 -8.41
N ASP A 468 11.95 31.02 -7.59
CA ASP A 468 12.37 29.64 -7.80
C ASP A 468 11.25 28.61 -7.57
N ARG A 469 11.46 27.41 -8.14
CA ARG A 469 10.54 26.28 -8.05
C ARG A 469 11.15 25.16 -7.21
N PRO A 470 10.40 24.57 -6.28
CA PRO A 470 10.83 23.35 -5.62
C PRO A 470 11.08 22.24 -6.64
N LYS A 471 12.20 21.51 -6.50
CA LYS A 471 12.54 20.39 -7.37
C LYS A 471 11.73 19.14 -6.98
N PHE A 472 10.49 19.08 -7.46
CA PHE A 472 9.63 17.90 -7.29
C PHE A 472 9.90 16.83 -8.33
N THR A 473 9.62 15.59 -7.97
CA THR A 473 9.82 14.40 -8.79
C THR A 473 9.04 14.46 -10.11
N ALA A 474 7.89 15.16 -10.14
CA ALA A 474 7.15 15.46 -11.36
C ALA A 474 8.02 16.24 -12.37
N GLY A 475 8.61 17.37 -11.95
CA GLY A 475 9.50 18.16 -12.81
C GLY A 475 10.71 17.35 -13.32
N LYS A 476 11.24 16.46 -12.49
CA LYS A 476 12.34 15.57 -12.89
C LYS A 476 11.97 14.62 -14.02
N TYR A 477 10.83 13.94 -13.89
CA TYR A 477 10.49 12.83 -14.78
C TYR A 477 9.52 13.19 -15.90
N THR A 478 8.70 14.23 -15.75
CA THR A 478 7.79 14.67 -16.81
C THR A 478 8.38 15.85 -17.57
N ALA A 479 9.10 16.75 -16.91
CA ALA A 479 9.59 17.98 -17.52
C ALA A 479 11.09 17.99 -17.84
N TYR A 480 11.60 16.89 -18.41
CA TYR A 480 12.99 16.79 -18.91
C TYR A 480 14.05 17.30 -17.91
N ASP A 481 14.05 16.71 -16.71
CA ASP A 481 14.91 17.11 -15.58
C ASP A 481 14.81 18.60 -15.18
N HIS A 482 13.58 19.11 -15.09
CA HIS A 482 13.27 20.50 -14.70
C HIS A 482 13.67 21.56 -15.71
N SER A 483 13.64 21.22 -17.00
CA SER A 483 14.11 22.12 -18.05
C SER A 483 12.99 22.90 -18.75
N ASP A 484 11.70 22.65 -18.46
CA ASP A 484 10.65 23.57 -18.93
C ASP A 484 10.63 24.90 -18.15
N ILE A 485 9.97 25.88 -18.74
CA ILE A 485 9.56 27.13 -18.08
C ILE A 485 8.77 26.97 -16.78
N LEU A 486 8.10 25.82 -16.54
CA LEU A 486 7.28 25.59 -15.34
C LEU A 486 8.09 25.16 -14.12
N TRP A 487 9.09 24.29 -14.31
CA TRP A 487 9.90 23.69 -13.26
C TRP A 487 11.34 24.22 -13.21
N SER A 488 11.84 24.86 -14.26
CA SER A 488 13.17 25.46 -14.26
C SER A 488 13.33 26.54 -13.20
N SER A 489 14.53 26.58 -12.61
CA SER A 489 14.91 27.63 -11.66
C SER A 489 15.09 28.95 -12.39
N TYR A 490 14.95 30.06 -11.68
CA TYR A 490 15.12 31.37 -12.31
C TYR A 490 16.56 31.57 -12.79
N GLY A 491 16.73 31.93 -14.06
CA GLY A 491 18.04 32.01 -14.70
C GLY A 491 18.00 32.71 -16.06
N SER A 492 19.10 32.64 -16.82
CA SER A 492 19.18 33.12 -18.20
C SER A 492 18.18 32.38 -19.10
N TYR A 493 18.18 31.04 -19.04
CA TYR A 493 17.24 30.19 -19.79
C TYR A 493 15.78 30.59 -19.54
N TRP A 494 15.32 30.56 -18.28
CA TRP A 494 13.92 30.87 -17.94
C TRP A 494 13.50 32.27 -18.41
N ARG A 495 14.37 33.28 -18.26
CA ARG A 495 14.10 34.64 -18.73
C ARG A 495 13.98 34.70 -20.25
N GLN A 496 14.86 34.00 -20.97
CA GLN A 496 14.82 33.89 -22.43
C GLN A 496 13.54 33.17 -22.90
N ALA A 497 13.24 31.98 -22.35
CA ALA A 497 12.04 31.21 -22.67
C ALA A 497 10.77 32.04 -22.44
N ARG A 498 10.66 32.70 -21.27
CA ARG A 498 9.54 33.62 -20.97
C ARG A 498 9.43 34.75 -21.98
N ARG A 499 10.55 35.35 -22.39
CA ARG A 499 10.57 36.41 -23.41
C ARG A 499 10.10 35.88 -24.75
N ILE A 500 10.53 34.69 -25.18
CA ILE A 500 10.07 34.04 -26.41
C ILE A 500 8.57 33.80 -26.36
N CYS A 501 8.05 33.22 -25.27
CA CYS A 501 6.61 33.00 -25.08
C CYS A 501 5.81 34.29 -25.25
N VAL A 502 6.17 35.36 -24.55
CA VAL A 502 5.39 36.61 -24.56
C VAL A 502 5.53 37.38 -25.87
N THR A 503 6.73 37.41 -26.48
CA THR A 503 7.01 38.27 -27.64
C THR A 503 6.80 37.59 -28.98
N LYS A 504 6.88 36.25 -29.05
CA LYS A 504 6.82 35.49 -30.31
C LYS A 504 5.60 34.58 -30.35
N LEU A 505 5.42 33.72 -29.34
CA LEU A 505 4.37 32.68 -29.35
C LEU A 505 2.98 33.26 -29.03
N PHE A 506 2.87 34.02 -27.95
CA PHE A 506 1.63 34.61 -27.44
C PHE A 506 1.52 36.12 -27.72
N SER A 507 2.21 36.61 -28.75
CA SER A 507 2.07 38.00 -29.19
C SER A 507 0.66 38.26 -29.73
N ALA A 508 0.15 39.48 -29.57
CA ALA A 508 -1.18 39.86 -30.07
C ALA A 508 -1.35 39.53 -31.56
N LYS A 509 -0.35 39.88 -32.39
CA LYS A 509 -0.33 39.57 -33.82
C LYS A 509 -0.43 38.07 -34.11
N ARG A 510 0.25 37.22 -33.33
CA ARG A 510 0.19 35.76 -33.51
C ARG A 510 -1.15 35.18 -33.05
N LEU A 511 -1.69 35.68 -31.94
CA LEU A 511 -3.00 35.26 -31.43
C LEU A 511 -4.15 35.65 -32.37
N GLU A 512 -4.03 36.80 -33.04
CA GLU A 512 -4.94 37.26 -34.11
C GLU A 512 -4.81 36.38 -35.36
N SER A 513 -3.58 36.09 -35.83
CA SER A 513 -3.41 35.24 -37.01
C SER A 513 -3.94 33.80 -36.81
N LEU A 514 -3.94 33.31 -35.55
CA LEU A 514 -4.46 31.99 -35.18
C LEU A 514 -5.92 32.04 -34.66
N GLN A 515 -6.61 33.17 -34.77
CA GLN A 515 -7.99 33.31 -34.28
C GLN A 515 -8.95 32.33 -34.95
N TYR A 516 -8.77 32.08 -36.25
CA TYR A 516 -9.63 31.18 -37.02
C TYR A 516 -9.69 29.77 -36.42
N ILE A 517 -8.59 29.29 -35.80
CA ILE A 517 -8.54 27.98 -35.14
C ILE A 517 -9.53 27.95 -33.98
N ARG A 518 -9.49 28.95 -33.10
CA ARG A 518 -10.43 29.02 -31.96
C ARG A 518 -11.88 29.09 -32.43
N ASP A 519 -12.15 29.87 -33.47
CA ASP A 519 -13.51 29.98 -34.00
C ASP A 519 -14.00 28.67 -34.62
N GLU A 520 -13.12 27.92 -35.32
CA GLU A 520 -13.43 26.60 -35.87
C GLU A 520 -13.71 25.56 -34.79
N GLU A 521 -12.83 25.45 -33.78
CA GLU A 521 -13.00 24.49 -32.68
C GLU A 521 -14.26 24.77 -31.84
N VAL A 522 -14.55 26.05 -31.58
CA VAL A 522 -15.80 26.44 -30.90
C VAL A 522 -17.01 26.08 -31.75
N ARG A 523 -16.98 26.36 -33.06
CA ARG A 523 -18.09 26.01 -33.96
C ARG A 523 -18.31 24.51 -34.02
N GLU A 524 -17.26 23.72 -34.08
CA GLU A 524 -17.34 22.26 -34.08
C GLU A 524 -17.92 21.72 -32.77
N MET A 525 -17.45 22.22 -31.63
CA MET A 525 -18.02 21.88 -30.32
C MET A 525 -19.52 22.19 -30.28
N LEU A 526 -19.93 23.39 -30.74
CA LEU A 526 -21.34 23.80 -30.77
C LEU A 526 -22.18 22.94 -31.73
N ARG A 527 -21.64 22.52 -32.88
CA ARG A 527 -22.31 21.59 -33.79
C ARG A 527 -22.53 20.23 -33.14
N ASN A 528 -21.51 19.69 -32.50
CA ASN A 528 -21.58 18.40 -31.82
C ASN A 528 -22.58 18.44 -30.65
N LEU A 529 -22.63 19.54 -29.90
CA LEU A 529 -23.63 19.77 -28.85
C LEU A 529 -25.06 19.90 -29.41
N ARG A 530 -25.22 20.54 -30.57
CA ARG A 530 -26.52 20.64 -31.25
C ARG A 530 -27.02 19.27 -31.73
N GLY A 531 -26.13 18.40 -32.21
CA GLY A 531 -26.49 17.05 -32.66
C GLY A 531 -27.05 16.14 -31.56
N VAL A 532 -26.87 16.50 -30.29
CA VAL A 532 -27.36 15.78 -29.11
C VAL A 532 -28.37 16.61 -28.29
N SER A 533 -28.98 17.63 -28.91
CA SER A 533 -29.99 18.47 -28.26
C SER A 533 -31.08 17.60 -27.64
N GLU A 534 -31.56 17.97 -26.43
CA GLU A 534 -32.53 17.23 -25.58
C GLU A 534 -31.97 16.12 -24.69
N ARG A 535 -30.66 15.82 -24.76
CA ARG A 535 -30.00 14.88 -23.82
C ARG A 535 -29.11 15.62 -22.83
N ALA A 536 -29.08 15.15 -21.58
CA ALA A 536 -28.08 15.60 -20.62
C ALA A 536 -26.70 15.13 -21.08
N VAL A 537 -25.75 16.06 -21.20
CA VAL A 537 -24.39 15.77 -21.66
C VAL A 537 -23.36 16.24 -20.65
N ARG A 538 -22.22 15.53 -20.61
CA ARG A 538 -21.07 15.96 -19.82
C ARG A 538 -20.29 17.01 -20.60
N VAL A 539 -20.60 18.28 -20.37
CA VAL A 539 -19.98 19.43 -21.06
C VAL A 539 -18.44 19.43 -20.95
N ARG A 540 -17.91 18.89 -19.85
CA ARG A 540 -16.47 18.71 -19.64
C ARG A 540 -15.79 18.02 -20.83
N ASP A 541 -16.39 16.98 -21.39
CA ASP A 541 -15.74 16.16 -22.42
C ASP A 541 -15.66 16.95 -23.75
N TYR A 542 -16.67 17.76 -24.04
CA TYR A 542 -16.70 18.70 -25.17
C TYR A 542 -15.69 19.84 -25.02
N LEU A 543 -15.66 20.47 -23.83
CA LEU A 543 -14.69 21.53 -23.51
C LEU A 543 -13.26 21.01 -23.57
N ARG A 544 -13.01 19.79 -23.07
CA ARG A 544 -11.71 19.14 -23.11
C ARG A 544 -11.25 18.94 -24.56
N ARG A 545 -12.09 18.34 -25.40
CA ARG A 545 -11.79 18.11 -26.82
C ARG A 545 -11.52 19.41 -27.57
N MET A 546 -12.39 20.41 -27.39
CA MET A 546 -12.19 21.74 -28.00
C MET A 546 -10.88 22.37 -27.54
N THR A 547 -10.58 22.36 -26.22
CA THR A 547 -9.36 23.00 -25.70
C THR A 547 -8.11 22.29 -26.21
N PHE A 548 -8.13 20.96 -26.25
CA PHE A 548 -7.05 20.17 -26.83
C PHE A 548 -6.91 20.45 -28.33
N GLY A 549 -7.99 20.47 -29.10
CA GLY A 549 -7.99 20.81 -30.52
C GLY A 549 -7.39 22.20 -30.79
N VAL A 550 -7.77 23.21 -29.99
CA VAL A 550 -7.18 24.55 -30.07
C VAL A 550 -5.68 24.51 -29.81
N ILE A 551 -5.24 23.87 -28.72
CA ILE A 551 -3.82 23.80 -28.34
C ILE A 551 -3.04 23.03 -29.41
N SER A 552 -3.46 21.82 -29.78
CA SER A 552 -2.74 21.01 -30.77
C SER A 552 -2.61 21.73 -32.11
N ARG A 553 -3.65 22.40 -32.60
CA ARG A 553 -3.58 23.12 -33.87
C ARG A 553 -2.75 24.39 -33.79
N MET A 554 -2.84 25.15 -32.69
CA MET A 554 -2.04 26.37 -32.52
C MET A 554 -0.55 26.05 -32.30
N VAL A 555 -0.26 24.98 -31.57
CA VAL A 555 1.09 24.61 -31.16
C VAL A 555 1.78 23.70 -32.17
N LEU A 556 1.13 22.60 -32.53
CA LEU A 556 1.67 21.53 -33.37
C LEU A 556 1.17 21.60 -34.83
N GLY A 557 0.39 22.61 -35.19
CA GLY A 557 -0.11 22.82 -36.55
C GLY A 557 -1.29 21.96 -37.01
N LYS A 558 -1.65 20.89 -36.29
CA LYS A 558 -2.79 20.01 -36.64
C LYS A 558 -3.45 19.31 -35.45
N LYS A 559 -4.59 18.65 -35.68
CA LYS A 559 -5.23 17.76 -34.71
C LYS A 559 -4.61 16.37 -34.78
N TYR A 560 -4.43 15.76 -33.61
CA TYR A 560 -3.92 14.38 -33.49
C TYR A 560 -4.96 13.42 -32.86
N VAL A 561 -6.13 13.93 -32.47
CA VAL A 561 -7.20 13.17 -31.82
C VAL A 561 -8.48 13.35 -32.65
N GLU A 562 -8.60 12.63 -33.76
CA GLU A 562 -9.86 12.47 -34.51
C GLU A 562 -10.02 11.02 -34.96
N GLU A 563 -11.26 10.52 -34.94
CA GLU A 563 -11.58 9.10 -34.76
C GLU A 563 -11.74 8.27 -36.06
N GLU A 564 -11.89 8.84 -37.27
CA GLU A 564 -12.55 8.04 -38.35
C GLU A 564 -12.06 8.17 -39.81
N ALA A 565 -10.91 8.77 -40.15
CA ALA A 565 -10.53 8.90 -41.59
C ALA A 565 -9.06 8.64 -41.97
N LEU A 566 -8.23 8.05 -41.10
CA LEU A 566 -6.81 7.82 -41.39
C LEU A 566 -6.37 6.35 -41.35
N ALA A 567 -7.32 5.43 -41.18
CA ALA A 567 -7.03 3.99 -41.17
C ALA A 567 -6.55 3.44 -42.52
N GLU A 568 -6.70 4.18 -43.64
CA GLU A 568 -6.34 3.68 -44.98
C GLU A 568 -5.05 4.25 -45.58
N VAL A 569 -4.35 5.22 -44.95
CA VAL A 569 -3.20 5.90 -45.61
C VAL A 569 -1.88 5.83 -44.84
N PHE A 570 -1.86 5.50 -43.54
CA PHE A 570 -0.63 5.53 -42.76
C PHE A 570 -0.31 4.16 -42.11
N PRO A 571 0.96 3.70 -42.16
CA PRO A 571 1.36 2.48 -41.48
C PRO A 571 1.18 2.60 -39.95
N PRO A 572 1.03 1.48 -39.22
CA PRO A 572 0.72 1.44 -37.79
C PRO A 572 1.95 1.81 -36.96
N SER A 573 2.22 3.10 -36.91
CA SER A 573 3.21 3.74 -36.06
C SER A 573 2.76 5.21 -35.99
N VAL A 574 2.32 5.79 -34.89
CA VAL A 574 3.09 5.86 -33.64
C VAL A 574 2.21 6.04 -32.39
N THR A 575 0.94 6.47 -32.48
CA THR A 575 0.04 6.58 -31.31
C THR A 575 -1.42 6.67 -31.76
N THR A 576 -2.33 5.90 -31.18
CA THR A 576 -3.78 6.01 -31.46
C THR A 576 -4.35 7.31 -30.84
N PRO A 577 -5.44 7.89 -31.39
CA PRO A 577 -6.12 9.03 -30.78
C PRO A 577 -6.43 8.84 -29.29
N THR A 578 -6.80 7.62 -28.91
CA THR A 578 -7.04 7.19 -27.51
C THR A 578 -5.78 7.25 -26.65
N GLU A 579 -4.63 6.79 -27.16
CA GLU A 579 -3.37 6.84 -26.42
C GLU A 579 -2.89 8.29 -26.18
N ILE A 580 -3.17 9.22 -27.10
CA ILE A 580 -2.86 10.66 -26.91
C ILE A 580 -3.75 11.28 -25.83
N GLU A 581 -5.05 10.97 -25.83
CA GLU A 581 -5.95 11.42 -24.75
C GLU A 581 -5.51 10.87 -23.38
N GLU A 582 -5.17 9.59 -23.31
CA GLU A 582 -4.68 8.94 -22.08
C GLU A 582 -3.36 9.57 -21.60
N MET A 583 -2.44 9.84 -22.53
CA MET A 583 -1.16 10.49 -22.24
C MET A 583 -1.35 11.88 -21.60
N VAL A 584 -2.25 12.69 -22.14
CA VAL A 584 -2.57 14.04 -21.62
C VAL A 584 -3.25 13.96 -20.27
N ASP A 585 -4.23 13.07 -20.11
CA ASP A 585 -4.95 12.88 -18.83
C ASP A 585 -3.99 12.38 -17.74
N GLU A 586 -3.09 11.46 -18.07
CA GLU A 586 -2.06 10.96 -17.14
C GLU A 586 -1.05 12.06 -16.78
N PHE A 587 -0.58 12.85 -17.74
CA PHE A 587 0.34 13.95 -17.50
C PHE A 587 -0.23 15.03 -16.56
N LEU A 588 -1.47 15.47 -16.79
CA LEU A 588 -2.16 16.45 -15.94
C LEU A 588 -2.39 15.91 -14.52
N MET A 589 -2.66 14.61 -14.40
CA MET A 589 -2.80 13.96 -13.11
C MET A 589 -1.47 13.90 -12.37
N LEU A 590 -0.40 13.41 -13.02
CA LEU A 590 0.91 13.22 -12.39
C LEU A 590 1.59 14.53 -11.97
N ASN A 591 1.36 15.62 -12.68
CA ASN A 591 1.84 16.95 -12.28
C ASN A 591 1.00 17.59 -11.15
N GLY A 592 -0.20 17.08 -10.89
CA GLY A 592 -1.09 17.60 -9.84
C GLY A 592 -1.14 16.76 -8.55
N VAL A 593 -0.59 15.54 -8.55
CA VAL A 593 -0.63 14.66 -7.38
C VAL A 593 0.40 15.04 -6.32
N PHE A 594 0.02 14.81 -5.08
CA PHE A 594 0.93 14.87 -3.94
C PHE A 594 1.72 13.56 -3.85
N ASN A 595 3.03 13.62 -4.09
CA ASN A 595 3.95 12.47 -3.98
C ASN A 595 4.69 12.50 -2.64
N ILE A 596 4.55 11.45 -1.83
CA ILE A 596 5.17 11.34 -0.49
C ILE A 596 6.71 11.39 -0.57
N GLY A 597 7.30 10.84 -1.64
CA GLY A 597 8.76 10.84 -1.84
C GLY A 597 9.36 12.25 -1.84
N ASP A 598 8.63 13.25 -2.35
CA ASP A 598 9.07 14.65 -2.41
C ASP A 598 9.16 15.32 -1.04
N PHE A 599 8.40 14.83 -0.06
CA PHE A 599 8.32 15.41 1.29
C PHE A 599 9.04 14.57 2.34
N VAL A 600 9.26 13.28 2.06
CA VAL A 600 9.97 12.33 2.93
C VAL A 600 11.04 11.60 2.11
N PRO A 601 12.21 12.23 1.87
CA PRO A 601 13.19 11.76 0.88
C PRO A 601 13.73 10.33 1.10
N TRP A 602 13.80 9.86 2.34
CA TRP A 602 14.27 8.50 2.63
C TRP A 602 13.26 7.41 2.26
N LEU A 603 12.00 7.77 1.96
CA LEU A 603 10.97 6.87 1.42
C LEU A 603 10.88 6.93 -0.12
N ASP A 604 11.59 7.84 -0.78
CA ASP A 604 11.49 8.07 -2.22
C ASP A 604 11.74 6.79 -3.05
N TRP A 605 12.76 6.01 -2.67
CA TRP A 605 13.15 4.78 -3.37
C TRP A 605 12.06 3.69 -3.37
N LEU A 606 11.10 3.74 -2.43
CA LEU A 606 10.01 2.78 -2.35
C LEU A 606 8.94 3.02 -3.41
N ASP A 607 8.79 4.26 -3.90
CA ASP A 607 7.69 4.67 -4.78
C ASP A 607 6.32 4.16 -4.26
N LEU A 608 6.01 4.48 -2.99
CA LEU A 608 4.86 3.93 -2.25
C LEU A 608 3.52 4.09 -2.99
N GLN A 609 3.38 5.17 -3.77
CA GLN A 609 2.18 5.49 -4.55
C GLN A 609 2.26 5.05 -6.02
N GLY A 610 3.43 4.54 -6.46
CA GLY A 610 3.68 4.11 -7.84
C GLY A 610 3.78 5.26 -8.86
N TYR A 611 3.80 6.53 -8.41
CA TYR A 611 3.78 7.70 -9.28
C TYR A 611 5.08 7.86 -10.07
N VAL A 612 6.23 7.55 -9.48
CA VAL A 612 7.52 7.65 -10.18
C VAL A 612 7.56 6.69 -11.36
N ARG A 613 7.07 5.47 -11.17
CA ARG A 613 7.01 4.47 -12.24
C ARG A 613 6.01 4.87 -13.34
N ARG A 614 4.93 5.58 -13.01
CA ARG A 614 3.97 6.13 -13.97
C ARG A 614 4.55 7.30 -14.77
N MET A 615 5.20 8.25 -14.09
CA MET A 615 5.89 9.39 -14.73
C MET A 615 6.92 8.91 -15.76
N LYS A 616 7.75 7.91 -15.42
CA LYS A 616 8.72 7.32 -16.36
C LYS A 616 8.10 6.66 -17.59
N ARG A 617 6.87 6.14 -17.49
CA ARG A 617 6.17 5.56 -18.65
C ARG A 617 5.59 6.67 -19.52
N MET A 618 4.95 7.66 -18.91
CA MET A 618 4.39 8.82 -19.60
C MET A 618 5.48 9.63 -20.31
N ALA A 619 6.65 9.84 -19.68
CA ALA A 619 7.80 10.48 -20.32
C ALA A 619 8.19 9.81 -21.65
N LYS A 620 8.29 8.48 -21.66
CA LYS A 620 8.62 7.71 -22.88
C LYS A 620 7.54 7.82 -23.98
N MET A 621 6.29 7.99 -23.58
CA MET A 621 5.20 8.20 -24.54
C MET A 621 5.29 9.60 -25.16
N PHE A 622 5.53 10.62 -24.32
CA PHE A 622 5.76 11.99 -24.77
C PHE A 622 6.98 12.09 -25.68
N ASP A 623 8.11 11.50 -25.32
CA ASP A 623 9.33 11.50 -26.14
C ASP A 623 9.05 10.98 -27.54
N ARG A 624 8.36 9.84 -27.65
CA ARG A 624 8.02 9.25 -28.94
C ARG A 624 7.07 10.13 -29.75
N PHE A 625 6.07 10.70 -29.10
CA PHE A 625 5.09 11.57 -29.74
C PHE A 625 5.75 12.85 -30.26
N LEU A 626 6.51 13.53 -29.41
CA LEU A 626 7.17 14.80 -29.73
C LEU A 626 8.23 14.62 -30.82
N GLU A 627 9.01 13.53 -30.78
CA GLU A 627 10.00 13.23 -31.83
C GLU A 627 9.34 13.05 -33.19
N HIS A 628 8.18 12.38 -33.23
CA HIS A 628 7.40 12.25 -34.45
C HIS A 628 6.92 13.61 -34.98
N VAL A 629 6.40 14.47 -34.09
CA VAL A 629 5.96 15.82 -34.48
C VAL A 629 7.14 16.67 -34.98
N LEU A 630 8.29 16.61 -34.30
CA LEU A 630 9.49 17.33 -34.68
C LEU A 630 10.00 16.90 -36.06
N GLU A 631 10.05 15.60 -36.34
CA GLU A 631 10.51 15.12 -37.64
C GLU A 631 9.57 15.56 -38.76
N GLU A 632 8.25 15.52 -38.54
CA GLU A 632 7.27 16.02 -39.53
C GLU A 632 7.48 17.51 -39.86
N HIS A 633 7.71 18.35 -38.84
CA HIS A 633 7.97 19.77 -39.04
C HIS A 633 9.31 19.99 -39.76
N ASN A 634 10.34 19.23 -39.38
CA ASN A 634 11.66 19.30 -40.02
C ASN A 634 11.62 18.83 -41.49
N GLU A 635 10.89 17.77 -41.81
CA GLU A 635 10.68 17.32 -43.19
C GLU A 635 10.00 18.40 -44.04
N ARG A 636 8.98 19.08 -43.48
CA ARG A 636 8.34 20.22 -44.15
C ARG A 636 9.35 21.35 -44.38
N ARG A 637 10.15 21.71 -43.37
CA ARG A 637 11.20 22.75 -43.48
C ARG A 637 12.19 22.42 -44.60
N ARG A 638 12.66 21.17 -44.66
CA ARG A 638 13.56 20.70 -45.73
C ARG A 638 12.91 20.78 -47.10
N ARG A 639 11.61 20.46 -47.20
CA ARG A 639 10.84 20.49 -48.46
C ARG A 639 10.57 21.91 -48.96
N GLU A 640 10.24 22.84 -48.06
CA GLU A 640 9.88 24.22 -48.40
C GLU A 640 11.11 25.13 -48.58
N GLY A 641 12.24 24.81 -47.95
CA GLY A 641 13.51 25.53 -48.10
C GLY A 641 13.37 27.03 -47.83
N GLU A 642 13.82 27.86 -48.77
CA GLU A 642 13.73 29.33 -48.67
C GLU A 642 12.30 29.88 -48.65
N ARG A 643 11.30 29.08 -49.06
CA ARG A 643 9.88 29.46 -49.03
C ARG A 643 9.20 29.12 -47.71
N PHE A 644 9.92 28.54 -46.76
CA PHE A 644 9.37 28.14 -45.48
C PHE A 644 8.87 29.35 -44.67
N VAL A 645 7.61 29.30 -44.26
CA VAL A 645 6.98 30.31 -43.41
C VAL A 645 6.36 29.64 -42.19
N ALA A 646 6.77 30.08 -40.99
CA ALA A 646 6.27 29.53 -39.73
C ALA A 646 4.76 29.75 -39.55
N ARG A 647 4.01 28.64 -39.58
CA ARG A 647 2.53 28.65 -39.49
C ARG A 647 2.05 28.53 -38.06
N ASP A 648 2.68 27.65 -37.30
CA ASP A 648 2.35 27.29 -35.92
C ASP A 648 3.44 27.75 -34.93
N MET A 649 3.21 27.53 -33.63
CA MET A 649 4.17 27.93 -32.59
C MET A 649 5.43 27.08 -32.62
N LEU A 650 5.33 25.80 -32.99
CA LEU A 650 6.48 24.91 -33.08
C LEU A 650 7.45 25.35 -34.18
N ASP A 651 6.96 25.75 -35.35
CA ASP A 651 7.80 26.33 -36.39
C ASP A 651 8.58 27.55 -35.91
N VAL A 652 7.95 28.40 -35.10
CA VAL A 652 8.61 29.59 -34.54
C VAL A 652 9.73 29.16 -33.59
N LEU A 653 9.50 28.16 -32.75
CA LEU A 653 10.52 27.61 -31.85
C LEU A 653 11.67 26.99 -32.64
N LEU A 654 11.38 26.22 -33.67
CA LEU A 654 12.39 25.62 -34.55
C LEU A 654 13.22 26.68 -35.31
N GLN A 655 12.60 27.78 -35.76
CA GLN A 655 13.32 28.91 -36.36
C GLN A 655 14.23 29.62 -35.36
N LEU A 656 13.78 29.77 -34.11
CA LEU A 656 14.57 30.38 -33.05
C LEU A 656 15.72 29.47 -32.60
N ALA A 657 15.53 28.15 -32.63
CA ALA A 657 16.58 27.19 -32.29
C ALA A 657 17.78 27.26 -33.25
N ASP A 658 17.57 27.70 -34.49
CA ASP A 658 18.64 27.92 -35.46
C ASP A 658 19.30 29.31 -35.34
N ASP A 659 18.83 30.18 -34.43
CA ASP A 659 19.36 31.54 -34.24
C ASP A 659 20.59 31.53 -33.30
N PRO A 660 21.80 31.78 -33.82
CA PRO A 660 23.02 31.76 -33.02
C PRO A 660 23.10 32.95 -32.04
N SER A 661 22.21 33.95 -32.14
CA SER A 661 22.20 35.13 -31.28
C SER A 661 21.51 34.93 -29.93
N LEU A 662 20.90 33.77 -29.68
CA LEU A 662 20.28 33.45 -28.40
C LEU A 662 21.33 33.33 -27.28
N GLU A 663 21.01 33.90 -26.12
CA GLU A 663 21.86 33.87 -24.91
C GLU A 663 22.05 32.45 -24.39
N VAL A 664 20.99 31.63 -24.46
CA VAL A 664 21.01 30.19 -24.22
C VAL A 664 20.51 29.49 -25.48
N GLN A 665 21.33 28.63 -26.05
CA GLN A 665 20.98 27.92 -27.29
C GLN A 665 19.90 26.87 -27.03
N LEU A 666 18.82 26.90 -27.81
CA LEU A 666 17.77 25.88 -27.77
C LEU A 666 18.27 24.67 -28.55
N SER A 667 18.94 23.72 -27.90
CA SER A 667 19.51 22.56 -28.59
C SER A 667 18.61 21.33 -28.53
N ARG A 668 18.75 20.43 -29.51
CA ARG A 668 18.04 19.15 -29.60
C ARG A 668 18.60 18.09 -28.62
N ASP A 669 19.85 18.28 -28.20
CA ASP A 669 20.63 17.35 -27.37
C ASP A 669 20.78 17.80 -25.90
N ASN A 670 20.53 19.07 -25.58
CA ASN A 670 20.31 19.47 -24.20
C ASN A 670 18.85 19.23 -23.87
N GLU A 671 18.61 18.87 -22.62
CA GLU A 671 17.32 18.64 -21.98
C GLU A 671 16.35 19.87 -22.06
N GLU A 672 16.69 20.92 -22.80
CA GLU A 672 16.13 22.28 -22.77
C GLU A 672 15.13 22.61 -23.88
N LEU A 673 14.85 21.72 -24.84
CA LEU A 673 13.74 21.92 -25.80
C LEU A 673 12.49 21.20 -25.30
N ASN A 674 11.92 21.71 -24.21
CA ASN A 674 10.74 21.11 -23.62
C ASN A 674 9.47 21.53 -24.37
N MET A 675 8.94 20.64 -25.21
CA MET A 675 7.69 20.85 -25.94
C MET A 675 6.43 20.83 -25.05
N GLU A 676 6.53 20.38 -23.78
CA GLU A 676 5.44 20.50 -22.81
C GLU A 676 5.11 21.97 -22.48
N GLU A 677 6.06 22.90 -22.73
CA GLU A 677 5.95 24.33 -22.42
C GLU A 677 4.71 24.99 -23.01
N THR A 678 4.18 24.48 -24.13
CA THR A 678 3.02 25.07 -24.81
C THR A 678 1.71 24.32 -24.56
N PHE A 679 1.77 23.06 -24.11
CA PHE A 679 0.56 22.26 -23.84
C PHE A 679 -0.15 22.65 -22.54
N LEU A 680 0.56 23.21 -21.56
CA LEU A 680 0.08 23.37 -20.18
C LEU A 680 -0.67 24.67 -19.88
N LEU A 681 -0.52 25.71 -20.71
CA LEU A 681 -0.96 27.06 -20.34
C LEU A 681 -2.47 27.33 -20.44
N ALA A 682 -3.29 26.39 -20.92
CA ALA A 682 -4.69 26.68 -21.25
C ALA A 682 -5.77 25.67 -20.80
N MET A 683 -5.45 24.58 -20.09
CA MET A 683 -6.48 23.60 -19.69
C MET A 683 -7.16 23.97 -18.34
N PRO A 684 -8.48 24.22 -18.30
CA PRO A 684 -9.18 24.57 -17.06
C PRO A 684 -9.31 23.39 -16.08
N ARG A 685 -9.38 23.73 -14.79
CA ARG A 685 -9.46 22.80 -13.64
C ARG A 685 -10.70 21.89 -13.67
N LYS A 686 -10.47 20.70 -13.11
CA LYS A 686 -11.40 19.59 -12.82
C LYS A 686 -12.57 20.00 -11.92
N VAL A 687 -13.74 20.24 -12.50
CA VAL A 687 -15.05 20.25 -11.81
C VAL A 687 -16.07 19.56 -12.74
N PRO A 688 -16.87 18.58 -12.28
CA PRO A 688 -17.95 18.03 -13.08
C PRO A 688 -19.07 19.07 -13.21
N LEU A 689 -19.23 19.61 -14.42
CA LEU A 689 -20.40 20.41 -14.80
C LEU A 689 -21.29 19.54 -15.68
N GLU A 690 -22.46 19.19 -15.16
CA GLU A 690 -23.56 18.62 -15.94
C GLU A 690 -24.51 19.77 -16.31
N ALA A 691 -24.87 19.88 -17.58
CA ALA A 691 -25.80 20.90 -18.05
C ALA A 691 -26.73 20.33 -19.11
N VAL A 692 -27.99 20.78 -19.11
CA VAL A 692 -28.94 20.56 -20.19
C VAL A 692 -28.76 21.69 -21.19
N VAL A 693 -28.40 21.36 -22.43
CA VAL A 693 -28.11 22.36 -23.46
C VAL A 693 -29.38 22.70 -24.21
N GLU A 694 -29.91 23.91 -23.98
CA GLU A 694 -30.95 24.53 -24.81
C GLU A 694 -30.30 25.45 -25.84
N PRO A 695 -30.41 25.19 -27.16
CA PRO A 695 -29.88 26.08 -28.18
C PRO A 695 -30.66 27.40 -28.22
N ARG A 696 -30.06 28.49 -27.72
CA ARG A 696 -30.66 29.85 -27.71
C ARG A 696 -30.09 30.81 -28.75
N LEU A 697 -29.08 30.39 -29.53
CA LEU A 697 -28.46 31.24 -30.54
C LEU A 697 -29.11 31.07 -31.92
N PRO A 698 -29.05 32.08 -32.81
CA PRO A 698 -29.54 31.97 -34.18
C PRO A 698 -28.86 30.84 -34.97
N ALA A 699 -29.63 30.07 -35.77
CA ALA A 699 -29.18 28.89 -36.52
C ALA A 699 -27.89 29.11 -37.35
N ARG A 700 -27.74 30.30 -37.93
CA ARG A 700 -26.55 30.72 -38.71
C ARG A 700 -25.22 30.68 -37.96
N LEU A 701 -25.24 30.69 -36.62
CA LEU A 701 -24.02 30.59 -35.80
C LEU A 701 -23.57 29.13 -35.60
N TYR A 702 -24.43 28.15 -35.89
CA TYR A 702 -24.12 26.72 -35.81
C TYR A 702 -23.73 26.14 -37.17
N THR A 703 -24.26 26.67 -38.26
CA THR A 703 -23.93 26.27 -39.63
C THR A 703 -22.80 27.15 -40.16
N GLY A 704 -21.67 26.56 -40.56
CA GLY A 704 -20.59 27.31 -41.22
C GLY A 704 -21.04 27.89 -42.57
N PRO A 705 -20.27 28.81 -43.18
CA PRO A 705 -20.57 29.26 -44.53
C PRO A 705 -20.59 28.04 -45.45
N SER A 706 -21.74 27.77 -46.06
CA SER A 706 -21.82 26.79 -47.14
C SER A 706 -20.86 27.24 -48.22
N LEU A 707 -19.92 26.38 -48.60
CA LEU A 707 -19.27 26.46 -49.90
C LEU A 707 -20.38 26.31 -50.96
N MET A 708 -20.99 27.42 -51.34
CA MET A 708 -21.81 27.50 -52.54
C MET A 708 -20.85 27.65 -53.72
N SER A 709 -20.87 26.61 -54.57
CA SER A 709 -20.71 26.67 -56.02
C SER A 709 -20.04 27.90 -56.62
N VAL A 710 -18.81 27.71 -57.11
CA VAL A 710 -18.38 28.20 -58.43
C VAL A 710 -17.75 27.02 -59.15
#